data_AF-A0A524K4L2-F1
#
_entry.id   AF-A0A524K4L2-F1
#
_cell.length_a   1.000
_cell.length_b   1.000
_cell.length_c   1.000
_cell.angle_alpha   90.00
_cell.angle_beta   90.00
_cell.angle_gamma   90.00
#
_symmetry.space_group_name_H-M   'P 1'
#
loop_
_entity.id
_entity.type
_entity.pdbx_description
1 polymer ?
#
loop_
_entity_poly.entity_id
_entity_poly.type
_entity_poly.pdbx_seq_one_letter_code
_entity_poly.pdbx_strand_id
1 'polypeptide(L)'
;MKNRDLSFLQSKPKFTELDAAAIVKNVYALPAMAQPLPSERDQNFLMSAATGERYILKIANAKEDRIQLETQNQAMCHLKNHLSFCPQVVAAKNGEFISEITSPARDKHFLRLVSYLPGRPLANVKRHSPGLLSDLGRCMGEIDKGLADFDAAGAHRDFYWDLAQAPAGIEKYLPLIEDPLLKKLIEAGSADFNRQVGPLLPDLRRSVILNDANNYNVLVGGGGDLFTKDQQVVGIIDFGDLVYSYTVGDLAVAMAYAVLDKPDPLAVAAQIAAAYHAVFPLEESEMAVLFDLARLRLCLSACLAVKQQSQRPKDEYLSISQQSIRRSLPQLFRIQRRFAEARIRQACGLPPLPKAAAIREWLRKNRKNMAAVCGHDLRHEPLLIFDLGIASHHLAGDCENNLEPDLSKRLRAAMDQAGVKIGIGRYNEARLLYTSPLFAGNDLFAENNRTVHLGMDVFMAAGSAVCAPLSGEVFACARNQAPLDYGPVIVLRHQTGAGEPFFTLYGHLSLDSLAGLQTGQLVKKGQIIGRIGNADVNGGWTPHLHFQIILDLLEMGGDFPGVAAAADRELWGAFSPDPNLILAVPEKLFPDPEPTRVETLASRRMSIGASVSLSYREPLKLVRGWMQYLFDENGRRYLDAYNNVP
;
A
#
# COMPACT_ATOMS: atom_id res chain seq x y z
N MET A 1 -11.67 -1.49 38.99
CA MET A 1 -11.66 -0.38 38.00
C MET A 1 -12.77 -0.64 37.00
N LYS A 2 -13.72 0.30 36.87
CA LYS A 2 -14.92 0.10 36.04
C LYS A 2 -14.54 0.18 34.56
N ASN A 3 -14.44 -0.99 33.93
CA ASN A 3 -14.45 -1.15 32.49
C ASN A 3 -15.68 -0.39 31.96
N ARG A 4 -15.50 0.74 31.25
CA ARG A 4 -16.61 1.57 30.75
C ARG A 4 -17.31 0.81 29.62
N ASP A 5 -18.30 0.01 30.01
CA ASP A 5 -19.16 -0.78 29.11
C ASP A 5 -19.88 0.13 28.10
N LEU A 6 -20.24 -0.40 26.91
CA LEU A 6 -20.96 0.27 25.80
C LEU A 6 -22.37 0.80 26.18
N SER A 7 -22.66 0.92 27.47
CA SER A 7 -23.90 1.36 28.11
C SER A 7 -24.32 2.83 27.82
N PHE A 8 -23.45 3.65 27.22
CA PHE A 8 -23.79 5.01 26.76
C PHE A 8 -24.79 5.00 25.61
N LEU A 9 -24.84 3.89 24.88
CA LEU A 9 -25.69 3.73 23.70
C LEU A 9 -27.20 3.71 24.02
N GLN A 10 -27.61 3.53 25.28
CA GLN A 10 -29.03 3.54 25.67
C GLN A 10 -29.53 4.92 26.15
N SER A 11 -28.64 5.89 26.35
CA SER A 11 -28.93 7.19 26.96
C SER A 11 -28.74 8.39 26.01
N LYS A 12 -28.91 8.17 24.70
CA LYS A 12 -28.79 9.24 23.70
C LYS A 12 -29.81 10.36 23.98
N PRO A 13 -29.41 11.66 23.93
CA PRO A 13 -30.33 12.78 24.11
C PRO A 13 -31.47 12.77 23.09
N LYS A 14 -32.64 13.29 23.49
CA LYS A 14 -33.88 13.32 22.68
C LYS A 14 -34.49 14.72 22.61
N PHE A 15 -33.71 15.69 22.13
CA PHE A 15 -34.17 17.04 21.85
C PHE A 15 -34.76 17.11 20.43
N THR A 16 -35.74 17.98 20.22
CA THR A 16 -36.31 18.28 18.90
C THR A 16 -35.54 19.41 18.22
N GLU A 17 -35.78 19.64 16.94
CA GLU A 17 -35.27 20.80 16.21
C GLU A 17 -35.72 22.13 16.83
N LEU A 18 -36.95 22.18 17.35
CA LEU A 18 -37.48 23.36 18.05
C LEU A 18 -36.73 23.60 19.37
N ASP A 19 -36.45 22.54 20.12
CA ASP A 19 -35.64 22.65 21.35
C ASP A 19 -34.24 23.17 21.01
N ALA A 20 -33.58 22.60 19.99
CA ALA A 20 -32.26 23.02 19.54
C ALA A 20 -32.22 24.50 19.12
N ALA A 21 -33.21 24.96 18.34
CA ALA A 21 -33.33 26.36 17.96
C ALA A 21 -33.53 27.29 19.17
N ALA A 22 -34.36 26.89 20.13
CA ALA A 22 -34.58 27.63 21.37
C ALA A 22 -33.31 27.70 22.24
N ILE A 23 -32.58 26.58 22.36
CA ILE A 23 -31.31 26.50 23.07
C ILE A 23 -30.30 27.49 22.50
N VAL A 24 -30.09 27.48 21.19
CA VAL A 24 -29.06 28.32 20.56
C VAL A 24 -29.41 29.82 20.66
N LYS A 25 -30.69 30.16 20.51
CA LYS A 25 -31.17 31.53 20.76
C LYS A 25 -30.94 31.99 22.21
N ASN A 26 -31.28 31.14 23.18
CA ASN A 26 -31.27 31.50 24.58
C ASN A 26 -29.86 31.50 25.19
N VAL A 27 -29.05 30.49 24.87
CA VAL A 27 -27.71 30.30 25.44
C VAL A 27 -26.64 31.08 24.67
N TYR A 28 -26.75 31.20 23.34
CA TYR A 28 -25.70 31.79 22.49
C TYR A 28 -26.09 33.11 21.82
N ALA A 29 -27.33 33.60 21.97
CA ALA A 29 -27.83 34.83 21.31
C ALA A 29 -27.91 34.72 19.78
N LEU A 30 -27.98 33.50 19.26
CA LEU A 30 -27.94 33.23 17.83
C LEU A 30 -29.27 32.59 17.39
N PRO A 31 -30.24 33.37 16.87
CA PRO A 31 -31.43 32.80 16.26
C PRO A 31 -31.04 32.00 15.01
N ALA A 32 -31.30 30.69 15.02
CA ALA A 32 -30.95 29.79 13.94
C ALA A 32 -31.99 28.67 13.78
N MET A 33 -32.15 28.18 12.55
CA MET A 33 -32.91 26.98 12.25
C MET A 33 -32.06 25.74 12.53
N ALA A 34 -32.65 24.71 13.14
CA ALA A 34 -31.97 23.45 13.44
C ALA A 34 -32.35 22.37 12.42
N GLN A 35 -31.35 21.59 12.01
CA GLN A 35 -31.52 20.35 11.25
C GLN A 35 -30.74 19.22 11.94
N PRO A 36 -31.35 18.06 12.21
CA PRO A 36 -30.65 16.97 12.89
C PRO A 36 -29.52 16.40 12.02
N LEU A 37 -28.42 16.03 12.67
CA LEU A 37 -27.29 15.35 12.04
C LEU A 37 -27.10 13.94 12.61
N PRO A 38 -26.59 12.99 11.79
CA PRO A 38 -26.21 11.67 12.27
C PRO A 38 -25.22 11.73 13.44
N SER A 39 -25.38 10.82 14.39
CA SER A 39 -24.59 10.77 15.63
C SER A 39 -24.82 9.45 16.38
N GLU A 40 -23.78 8.89 17.00
CA GLU A 40 -23.86 7.58 17.67
C GLU A 40 -24.27 7.70 19.16
N ARG A 41 -23.53 8.50 19.93
CA ARG A 41 -23.65 8.66 21.38
C ARG A 41 -24.36 9.97 21.79
N ASP A 42 -23.97 11.06 21.15
CA ASP A 42 -24.42 12.42 21.41
C ASP A 42 -25.53 12.81 20.42
N GLN A 43 -26.13 13.99 20.55
CA GLN A 43 -27.10 14.50 19.57
C GLN A 43 -26.58 15.79 18.93
N ASN A 44 -26.48 15.80 17.60
CA ASN A 44 -25.90 16.90 16.84
C ASN A 44 -26.97 17.57 15.97
N PHE A 45 -26.92 18.90 15.87
CA PHE A 45 -27.77 19.68 14.97
C PHE A 45 -26.92 20.67 14.17
N LEU A 46 -27.18 20.75 12.86
CA LEU A 46 -26.75 21.87 12.04
C LEU A 46 -27.65 23.07 12.35
N MET A 47 -27.03 24.17 12.78
CA MET A 47 -27.69 25.43 13.10
C MET A 47 -27.39 26.42 11.98
N SER A 48 -28.42 26.91 11.30
CA SER A 48 -28.31 27.89 10.21
C SER A 48 -28.93 29.23 10.62
N ALA A 49 -28.09 30.26 10.78
CA ALA A 49 -28.55 31.61 11.09
C ALA A 49 -29.07 32.31 9.82
N ALA A 50 -29.97 33.27 9.99
CA ALA A 50 -30.49 34.07 8.87
C ALA A 50 -29.40 34.91 8.17
N THR A 51 -28.29 35.18 8.87
CA THR A 51 -27.09 35.86 8.33
C THR A 51 -26.29 34.99 7.34
N GLY A 52 -26.60 33.70 7.23
CA GLY A 52 -25.87 32.73 6.41
C GLY A 52 -24.77 31.97 7.18
N GLU A 53 -24.46 32.40 8.41
CA GLU A 53 -23.53 31.70 9.29
C GLU A 53 -24.10 30.36 9.75
N ARG A 54 -23.21 29.37 9.88
CA ARG A 54 -23.58 28.00 10.25
C ARG A 54 -22.73 27.50 11.42
N TYR A 55 -23.36 26.71 12.29
CA TYR A 55 -22.76 26.13 13.48
C TYR A 55 -23.25 24.71 13.70
N ILE A 56 -22.53 23.93 14.51
CA ILE A 56 -22.99 22.63 14.99
C ILE A 56 -23.27 22.72 16.48
N LEU A 57 -24.53 22.53 16.87
CA LEU A 57 -24.90 22.32 18.27
C LEU A 57 -24.65 20.84 18.60
N LYS A 58 -23.79 20.59 19.58
CA LYS A 58 -23.57 19.26 20.15
C LYS A 58 -24.20 19.20 21.55
N ILE A 59 -25.10 18.24 21.74
CA ILE A 59 -25.72 17.91 23.03
C ILE A 59 -25.12 16.59 23.50
N ALA A 60 -24.32 16.63 24.55
CA ALA A 60 -23.64 15.47 25.07
C ALA A 60 -24.62 14.48 25.74
N ASN A 61 -24.31 13.20 25.67
CA ASN A 61 -24.98 12.17 26.45
C ASN A 61 -24.92 12.49 27.95
N ALA A 62 -25.99 12.18 28.70
CA ALA A 62 -26.06 12.53 30.13
C ALA A 62 -24.97 11.84 31.00
N LYS A 63 -24.37 10.77 30.49
CA LYS A 63 -23.27 10.06 31.14
C LYS A 63 -21.89 10.63 30.78
N GLU A 64 -21.81 11.59 29.87
CA GLU A 64 -20.55 12.15 29.41
C GLU A 64 -19.87 12.96 30.52
N ASP A 65 -18.56 12.81 30.63
CA ASP A 65 -17.77 13.49 31.64
C ASP A 65 -17.35 14.87 31.14
N ARG A 66 -17.55 15.91 31.97
CA ARG A 66 -17.22 17.29 31.63
C ARG A 66 -15.74 17.44 31.27
N ILE A 67 -14.84 16.72 31.94
CA ILE A 67 -13.39 16.80 31.67
C ILE A 67 -13.03 16.38 30.23
N GLN A 68 -13.81 15.46 29.66
CA GLN A 68 -13.62 15.00 28.28
C GLN A 68 -14.01 16.09 27.30
N LEU A 69 -15.14 16.76 27.56
CA LEU A 69 -15.61 17.88 26.74
C LEU A 69 -14.68 19.09 26.83
N GLU A 70 -14.11 19.36 28.01
CA GLU A 70 -13.10 20.41 28.22
C GLU A 70 -11.82 20.10 27.45
N THR A 71 -11.32 18.86 27.52
CA THR A 71 -10.14 18.41 26.76
C THR A 71 -10.33 18.61 25.25
N GLN A 72 -11.51 18.25 24.72
CA GLN A 72 -11.85 18.49 23.32
C GLN A 72 -11.85 19.98 22.95
N ASN A 73 -12.42 20.83 23.81
CA ASN A 73 -12.41 22.28 23.60
C ASN A 73 -10.99 22.83 23.61
N GLN A 74 -10.16 22.40 24.56
CA GLN A 74 -8.76 22.82 24.68
C GLN A 74 -7.96 22.44 23.43
N ALA A 75 -8.09 21.22 22.93
CA ALA A 75 -7.41 20.77 21.71
C ALA A 75 -7.84 21.61 20.48
N MET A 76 -9.14 21.86 20.28
CA MET A 76 -9.62 22.72 19.20
C MET A 76 -9.09 24.16 19.33
N CYS A 77 -9.04 24.71 20.54
CA CYS A 77 -8.45 26.03 20.79
C CYS A 77 -6.95 26.07 20.52
N HIS A 78 -6.21 25.02 20.90
CA HIS A 78 -4.78 24.89 20.66
C HIS A 78 -4.48 24.87 19.15
N LEU A 79 -5.21 24.05 18.40
CA LEU A 79 -5.04 23.91 16.95
C LEU A 79 -5.53 25.13 16.16
N LYS A 80 -6.51 25.88 16.66
CA LYS A 80 -7.07 27.06 15.97
C LYS A 80 -6.02 28.09 15.57
N ASN A 81 -4.95 28.23 16.37
CA ASN A 81 -3.89 29.20 16.09
C ASN A 81 -3.02 28.81 14.88
N HIS A 82 -3.15 27.57 14.41
CA HIS A 82 -2.28 26.98 13.41
C HIS A 82 -3.04 26.42 12.21
N LEU A 83 -4.26 25.89 12.41
CA LEU A 83 -5.00 25.12 11.41
C LEU A 83 -6.41 25.69 11.17
N SER A 84 -6.70 26.03 9.91
CA SER A 84 -8.01 26.56 9.49
C SER A 84 -9.07 25.49 9.23
N PHE A 85 -8.68 24.21 9.15
CA PHE A 85 -9.55 23.08 8.86
C PHE A 85 -9.98 22.30 10.12
N CYS A 86 -9.83 22.88 11.31
CA CYS A 86 -10.38 22.33 12.55
C CYS A 86 -11.59 23.16 13.02
N PRO A 87 -12.62 22.54 13.60
CA PRO A 87 -13.74 23.26 14.18
C PRO A 87 -13.28 24.13 15.35
N GLN A 88 -13.94 25.27 15.53
CA GLN A 88 -13.68 26.21 16.61
C GLN A 88 -14.84 26.23 17.59
N VAL A 89 -14.53 26.31 18.88
CA VAL A 89 -15.54 26.43 19.94
C VAL A 89 -16.10 27.85 19.99
N VAL A 90 -17.41 27.95 20.19
CA VAL A 90 -18.14 29.22 20.30
C VAL A 90 -18.58 29.40 21.75
N ALA A 91 -18.24 30.53 22.35
CA ALA A 91 -18.64 30.85 23.72
C ALA A 91 -20.14 31.16 23.79
N ALA A 92 -20.78 30.74 24.88
CA ALA A 92 -22.11 31.17 25.25
C ALA A 92 -22.12 32.65 25.70
N LYS A 93 -23.31 33.22 25.92
CA LYS A 93 -23.47 34.62 26.38
C LYS A 93 -22.71 34.93 27.67
N ASN A 94 -22.54 33.94 28.54
CA ASN A 94 -21.83 34.07 29.81
C ASN A 94 -20.30 33.92 29.67
N GLY A 95 -19.78 33.73 28.45
CA GLY A 95 -18.36 33.53 28.15
C GLY A 95 -17.88 32.09 28.30
N GLU A 96 -18.71 31.15 28.77
CA GLU A 96 -18.33 29.75 28.92
C GLU A 96 -18.46 28.98 27.60
N PHE A 97 -17.60 27.97 27.40
CA PHE A 97 -17.63 27.10 26.22
C PHE A 97 -18.45 25.82 26.41
N ILE A 98 -18.93 25.55 27.63
CA ILE A 98 -19.78 24.41 27.96
C ILE A 98 -20.90 24.93 28.86
N SER A 99 -22.14 24.72 28.44
CA SER A 99 -23.32 25.06 29.25
C SER A 99 -24.08 23.80 29.64
N GLU A 100 -24.91 23.87 30.68
CA GLU A 100 -25.77 22.77 31.11
C GLU A 100 -27.21 22.98 30.67
N ILE A 101 -27.91 21.88 30.38
CA ILE A 101 -29.36 21.86 30.19
C ILE A 101 -29.97 20.61 30.80
N THR A 102 -31.21 20.74 31.27
CA THR A 102 -32.01 19.61 31.74
C THR A 102 -33.04 19.25 30.68
N SER A 103 -33.07 17.99 30.25
CA SER A 103 -34.06 17.50 29.28
C SER A 103 -35.47 17.43 29.91
N PRO A 104 -36.54 17.30 29.11
CA PRO A 104 -37.88 17.02 29.64
C PRO A 104 -37.96 15.76 30.51
N ALA A 105 -37.09 14.79 30.24
CA ALA A 105 -36.93 13.56 31.02
C ALA A 105 -36.14 13.75 32.33
N ARG A 106 -35.73 14.99 32.64
CA ARG A 106 -34.94 15.40 33.82
C ARG A 106 -33.49 14.93 33.84
N ASP A 107 -32.97 14.48 32.71
CA ASP A 107 -31.54 14.20 32.56
C ASP A 107 -30.75 15.48 32.35
N LYS A 108 -29.59 15.60 32.97
CA LYS A 108 -28.65 16.71 32.75
C LYS A 108 -27.75 16.41 31.57
N HIS A 109 -27.60 17.38 30.69
CA HIS A 109 -26.76 17.31 29.50
C HIS A 109 -25.84 18.52 29.43
N PHE A 110 -24.67 18.33 28.81
CA PHE A 110 -23.78 19.42 28.43
C PHE A 110 -24.03 19.86 26.99
N LEU A 111 -23.95 21.16 26.75
CA LEU A 111 -24.16 21.81 25.48
C LEU A 111 -22.88 22.49 25.02
N ARG A 112 -22.55 22.31 23.74
CA ARG A 112 -21.44 22.98 23.08
C ARG A 112 -21.85 23.44 21.70
N LEU A 113 -21.38 24.60 21.28
CA LEU A 113 -21.54 25.10 19.92
C LEU A 113 -20.15 25.19 19.27
N VAL A 114 -20.03 24.63 18.08
CA VAL A 114 -18.78 24.70 17.30
C VAL A 114 -19.03 25.24 15.89
N SER A 115 -18.01 25.81 15.26
CA SER A 115 -18.10 26.33 13.89
C SER A 115 -18.42 25.21 12.90
N TYR A 116 -19.23 25.54 11.89
CA TYR A 116 -19.46 24.64 10.75
C TYR A 116 -18.30 24.74 9.75
N LEU A 117 -17.84 23.59 9.25
CA LEU A 117 -16.85 23.52 8.16
C LEU A 117 -17.56 23.12 6.85
N PRO A 118 -17.48 23.93 5.78
CA PRO A 118 -18.20 23.67 4.54
C PRO A 118 -17.52 22.58 3.71
N GLY A 119 -18.08 21.37 3.72
CA GLY A 119 -17.60 20.26 2.93
C GLY A 119 -18.54 19.06 3.00
N ARG A 120 -18.23 18.03 2.21
CA ARG A 120 -18.89 16.72 2.27
C ARG A 120 -17.93 15.68 2.85
N PRO A 121 -18.41 14.66 3.58
CA PRO A 121 -17.55 13.59 4.06
C PRO A 121 -16.76 12.91 2.93
N LEU A 122 -15.50 12.55 3.19
CA LEU A 122 -14.62 11.83 2.26
C LEU A 122 -15.25 10.51 1.77
N ALA A 123 -16.02 9.85 2.64
CA ALA A 123 -16.79 8.65 2.33
C ALA A 123 -17.81 8.86 1.18
N ASN A 124 -18.30 10.08 1.00
CA ASN A 124 -19.28 10.42 -0.04
C ASN A 124 -18.61 10.82 -1.36
N VAL A 125 -17.27 10.87 -1.41
CA VAL A 125 -16.50 11.14 -2.62
C VAL A 125 -16.16 9.82 -3.31
N LYS A 126 -16.82 9.53 -4.44
CA LYS A 126 -16.67 8.24 -5.14
C LYS A 126 -15.25 7.95 -5.63
N ARG A 127 -14.53 8.97 -6.11
CA ARG A 127 -13.15 8.84 -6.59
C ARG A 127 -12.27 9.76 -5.78
N HIS A 128 -11.23 9.21 -5.17
CA HIS A 128 -10.22 9.99 -4.47
C HIS A 128 -9.05 10.18 -5.41
N SER A 129 -8.79 11.43 -5.79
CA SER A 129 -7.63 11.78 -6.60
C SER A 129 -6.34 11.61 -5.80
N PRO A 130 -5.20 11.40 -6.47
CA PRO A 130 -3.90 11.42 -5.79
C PRO A 130 -3.70 12.73 -4.98
N GLY A 131 -4.07 13.87 -5.55
CA GLY A 131 -3.99 15.16 -4.86
C GLY A 131 -4.74 15.18 -3.52
N LEU A 132 -5.96 14.64 -3.48
CA LEU A 132 -6.75 14.53 -2.24
C LEU A 132 -6.09 13.62 -1.19
N LEU A 133 -5.52 12.51 -1.61
CA LEU A 133 -4.86 11.57 -0.70
C LEU A 133 -3.58 12.17 -0.10
N SER A 134 -2.80 12.90 -0.91
CA SER A 134 -1.67 13.68 -0.41
C SER A 134 -2.15 14.80 0.53
N ASP A 135 -3.24 15.47 0.22
CA ASP A 135 -3.80 16.53 1.06
C ASP A 135 -4.28 16.00 2.43
N LEU A 136 -4.89 14.81 2.45
CA LEU A 136 -5.21 14.10 3.69
C LEU A 136 -3.97 13.82 4.54
N GLY A 137 -2.92 13.25 3.95
CA GLY A 137 -1.67 12.98 4.66
C GLY A 137 -1.02 14.24 5.24
N ARG A 138 -0.99 15.32 4.44
CA ARG A 138 -0.52 16.65 4.87
C ARG A 138 -1.31 17.15 6.08
N CYS A 139 -2.65 17.18 6.01
CA CYS A 139 -3.50 17.63 7.11
C CYS A 139 -3.34 16.80 8.39
N MET A 140 -3.16 15.47 8.27
CA MET A 140 -2.88 14.63 9.44
C MET A 140 -1.52 14.96 10.07
N GLY A 141 -0.48 15.19 9.25
CA GLY A 141 0.83 15.60 9.75
C GLY A 141 0.79 16.96 10.44
N GLU A 142 -0.02 17.89 9.93
CA GLU A 142 -0.25 19.20 10.54
C GLU A 142 -0.98 19.11 11.89
N ILE A 143 -1.97 18.20 12.02
CA ILE A 143 -2.65 17.92 13.30
C ILE A 143 -1.66 17.36 14.32
N ASP A 144 -0.96 16.28 14.00
CA ASP A 144 -0.05 15.64 14.94
C ASP A 144 1.10 16.56 15.36
N LYS A 145 1.62 17.35 14.42
CA LYS A 145 2.60 18.40 14.72
C LYS A 145 2.03 19.47 15.64
N GLY A 146 0.78 19.88 15.42
CA GLY A 146 0.08 20.87 16.24
C GLY A 146 -0.28 20.35 17.64
N LEU A 147 -0.46 19.04 17.80
CA LEU A 147 -0.76 18.39 19.09
C LEU A 147 0.50 17.86 19.81
N ALA A 148 1.68 17.94 19.18
CA ALA A 148 2.90 17.34 19.71
C ALA A 148 3.30 17.85 21.11
N ASP A 149 2.95 19.10 21.43
CA ASP A 149 3.18 19.75 22.73
C ASP A 149 1.91 19.91 23.57
N PHE A 150 0.76 19.44 23.07
CA PHE A 150 -0.52 19.52 23.76
C PHE A 150 -0.68 18.36 24.73
N ASP A 151 -1.12 18.67 25.95
CA ASP A 151 -1.52 17.67 26.94
C ASP A 151 -2.73 18.16 27.75
N ALA A 152 -3.58 17.22 28.17
CA ALA A 152 -4.76 17.50 28.96
C ALA A 152 -5.20 16.27 29.77
N ALA A 153 -5.64 16.49 31.00
CA ALA A 153 -6.00 15.40 31.92
C ALA A 153 -7.07 14.43 31.36
N GLY A 154 -8.01 14.91 30.55
CA GLY A 154 -9.03 14.05 29.95
C GLY A 154 -8.51 13.15 28.83
N ALA A 155 -7.34 13.44 28.24
CA ALA A 155 -6.72 12.59 27.21
C ALA A 155 -6.07 11.33 27.81
N HIS A 156 -5.71 11.36 29.09
CA HIS A 156 -5.16 10.21 29.83
C HIS A 156 -6.28 9.31 30.35
N ARG A 157 -6.82 8.48 29.45
CA ARG A 157 -7.96 7.60 29.73
C ARG A 157 -7.80 6.23 29.07
N ASP A 158 -8.42 5.23 29.66
CA ASP A 158 -8.64 3.95 28.98
C ASP A 158 -9.75 4.12 27.94
N PHE A 159 -9.41 3.92 26.67
CA PHE A 159 -10.35 4.09 25.57
C PHE A 159 -10.33 2.89 24.63
N TYR A 160 -11.49 2.28 24.40
CA TYR A 160 -11.60 1.00 23.71
C TYR A 160 -11.31 1.08 22.20
N TRP A 161 -11.28 2.29 21.62
CA TRP A 161 -10.84 2.54 20.25
C TRP A 161 -9.33 2.79 20.15
N ASP A 162 -8.63 3.02 21.25
CA ASP A 162 -7.18 3.23 21.24
C ASP A 162 -6.46 1.98 20.70
N LEU A 163 -5.58 2.18 19.71
CA LEU A 163 -4.75 1.13 19.14
C LEU A 163 -3.83 0.46 20.18
N ALA A 164 -3.43 1.17 21.23
CA ALA A 164 -2.68 0.57 22.33
C ALA A 164 -3.48 -0.48 23.11
N GLN A 165 -4.82 -0.41 23.06
CA GLN A 165 -5.74 -1.36 23.69
C GLN A 165 -6.34 -2.37 22.71
N ALA A 166 -6.00 -2.27 21.41
CA ALA A 166 -6.59 -3.08 20.36
C ALA A 166 -6.44 -4.60 20.58
N PRO A 167 -5.29 -5.15 21.05
CA PRO A 167 -5.18 -6.59 21.28
C PRO A 167 -6.22 -7.12 22.28
N ALA A 168 -6.39 -6.43 23.41
CA ALA A 168 -7.37 -6.81 24.43
C ALA A 168 -8.81 -6.66 23.92
N GLY A 169 -9.10 -5.60 23.15
CA GLY A 169 -10.40 -5.41 22.50
C GLY A 169 -10.72 -6.51 21.50
N ILE A 170 -9.76 -6.89 20.66
CA ILE A 170 -9.90 -7.97 19.69
C ILE A 170 -10.12 -9.29 20.40
N GLU A 171 -9.27 -9.67 21.37
CA GLU A 171 -9.40 -10.93 22.11
C GLU A 171 -10.79 -11.08 22.74
N LYS A 172 -11.31 -10.01 23.34
CA LYS A 172 -12.61 -10.00 24.01
C LYS A 172 -13.79 -10.23 23.05
N TYR A 173 -13.74 -9.67 21.84
CA TYR A 173 -14.90 -9.64 20.94
C TYR A 173 -14.76 -10.56 19.71
N LEU A 174 -13.56 -11.06 19.42
CA LEU A 174 -13.30 -12.04 18.36
C LEU A 174 -14.19 -13.29 18.44
N PRO A 175 -14.54 -13.84 19.63
CA PRO A 175 -15.47 -14.97 19.72
C PRO A 175 -16.86 -14.70 19.14
N LEU A 176 -17.24 -13.42 19.00
CA LEU A 176 -18.54 -13.02 18.45
C LEU A 176 -18.56 -12.97 16.92
N ILE A 177 -17.40 -13.02 16.25
CA ILE A 177 -17.33 -13.00 14.78
C ILE A 177 -17.81 -14.35 14.22
N GLU A 178 -18.92 -14.34 13.48
CA GLU A 178 -19.51 -15.53 12.85
C GLU A 178 -18.86 -15.88 11.50
N ASP A 179 -18.40 -14.88 10.73
CA ASP A 179 -17.76 -15.08 9.43
C ASP A 179 -16.38 -15.75 9.61
N PRO A 180 -16.19 -17.00 9.15
CA PRO A 180 -14.96 -17.75 9.39
C PRO A 180 -13.72 -17.14 8.73
N LEU A 181 -13.88 -16.55 7.53
CA LEU A 181 -12.77 -15.94 6.82
C LEU A 181 -12.33 -14.66 7.55
N LEU A 182 -13.30 -13.82 7.90
CA LEU A 182 -13.02 -12.59 8.66
C LEU A 182 -12.37 -12.90 9.99
N LYS A 183 -12.88 -13.90 10.72
CA LYS A 183 -12.32 -14.37 12.00
C LYS A 183 -10.86 -14.78 11.86
N LYS A 184 -10.55 -15.62 10.87
CA LYS A 184 -9.17 -16.09 10.59
C LYS A 184 -8.22 -14.92 10.26
N LEU A 185 -8.68 -13.92 9.50
CA LEU A 185 -7.89 -12.74 9.18
C LEU A 185 -7.60 -11.88 10.42
N ILE A 186 -8.58 -11.71 11.30
CA ILE A 186 -8.40 -10.98 12.57
C ILE A 186 -7.45 -11.72 13.51
N GLU A 187 -7.56 -13.06 13.60
CA GLU A 187 -6.62 -13.91 14.34
C GLU A 187 -5.19 -13.74 13.83
N ALA A 188 -5.00 -13.77 12.51
CA ALA A 188 -3.69 -13.54 11.89
C ALA A 188 -3.16 -12.13 12.22
N GLY A 189 -3.99 -11.10 12.09
CA GLY A 189 -3.61 -9.72 12.41
C GLY A 189 -3.18 -9.53 13.86
N SER A 190 -3.91 -10.14 14.80
CA SER A 190 -3.56 -10.11 16.23
C SER A 190 -2.24 -10.84 16.50
N ALA A 191 -2.03 -12.01 15.89
CA ALA A 191 -0.81 -12.78 16.04
C ALA A 191 0.42 -12.05 15.43
N ASP A 192 0.25 -11.43 14.27
CA ASP A 192 1.31 -10.66 13.60
C ASP A 192 1.67 -9.41 14.39
N PHE A 193 0.67 -8.69 14.91
CA PHE A 193 0.90 -7.55 15.79
C PHE A 193 1.76 -7.95 17.00
N ASN A 194 1.37 -8.99 17.73
CA ASN A 194 2.11 -9.43 18.92
C ASN A 194 3.56 -9.83 18.61
N ARG A 195 3.78 -10.48 17.46
CA ARG A 195 5.10 -10.99 17.06
C ARG A 195 6.02 -9.91 16.50
N GLN A 196 5.48 -8.99 15.71
CA GLN A 196 6.25 -8.07 14.87
C GLN A 196 6.19 -6.62 15.35
N VAL A 197 5.04 -6.17 15.84
CA VAL A 197 4.82 -4.79 16.29
C VAL A 197 5.10 -4.66 17.79
N GLY A 198 4.68 -5.64 18.59
CA GLY A 198 4.88 -5.68 20.05
C GLY A 198 6.29 -5.30 20.52
N PRO A 199 7.36 -5.88 19.94
CA PRO A 199 8.74 -5.54 20.32
C PRO A 199 9.16 -4.08 20.02
N LEU A 200 8.49 -3.40 19.09
CA LEU A 200 8.80 -2.03 18.66
C LEU A 200 7.98 -0.97 19.39
N LEU A 201 6.89 -1.36 20.08
CA LEU A 201 6.01 -0.44 20.80
C LEU A 201 6.74 0.49 21.79
N PRO A 202 7.75 0.04 22.56
CA PRO A 202 8.47 0.92 23.49
C PRO A 202 9.23 2.07 22.81
N ASP A 203 9.59 1.90 21.54
CA ASP A 203 10.35 2.88 20.75
C ASP A 203 9.44 3.84 19.97
N LEU A 204 8.11 3.72 20.11
CA LEU A 204 7.16 4.62 19.44
C LEU A 204 6.95 5.88 20.26
N ARG A 205 6.95 7.03 19.58
CA ARG A 205 6.54 8.30 20.18
C ARG A 205 5.12 8.23 20.70
N ARG A 206 4.85 8.98 21.78
CA ARG A 206 3.52 9.14 22.34
C ARG A 206 3.15 10.60 22.49
N SER A 207 1.90 10.91 22.18
CA SER A 207 1.30 12.24 22.30
C SER A 207 -0.22 12.11 22.44
N VAL A 208 -0.89 13.23 22.70
CA VAL A 208 -2.33 13.29 22.47
C VAL A 208 -2.58 13.25 20.95
N ILE A 209 -3.45 12.34 20.51
CA ILE A 209 -3.82 12.15 19.09
C ILE A 209 -5.33 12.23 18.90
N LEU A 210 -5.80 12.57 17.69
CA LEU A 210 -7.23 12.65 17.37
C LEU A 210 -7.93 11.28 17.48
N ASN A 211 -7.28 10.22 16.99
CA ASN A 211 -7.67 8.81 17.10
C ASN A 211 -8.96 8.41 16.34
N ASP A 212 -9.51 9.29 15.51
CA ASP A 212 -10.73 8.99 14.74
C ASP A 212 -10.84 9.73 13.38
N ALA A 213 -9.72 9.86 12.66
CA ALA A 213 -9.67 10.40 11.30
C ALA A 213 -10.26 9.44 10.23
N ASN A 214 -11.46 8.92 10.46
CA ASN A 214 -12.15 8.04 9.51
C ASN A 214 -12.80 8.84 8.35
N ASN A 215 -13.23 8.16 7.29
CA ASN A 215 -13.77 8.80 6.08
C ASN A 215 -15.05 9.64 6.30
N TYR A 216 -15.73 9.51 7.44
CA TYR A 216 -16.89 10.35 7.79
C TYR A 216 -16.51 11.63 8.54
N ASN A 217 -15.34 11.63 9.18
CA ASN A 217 -14.81 12.75 9.96
C ASN A 217 -13.83 13.63 9.17
N VAL A 218 -13.46 13.22 7.97
CA VAL A 218 -12.71 14.05 7.01
C VAL A 218 -13.70 14.68 6.02
N LEU A 219 -13.73 16.00 5.95
CA LEU A 219 -14.55 16.78 5.03
C LEU A 219 -13.74 17.24 3.84
N VAL A 220 -14.33 17.11 2.66
CA VAL A 220 -13.74 17.40 1.36
C VAL A 220 -14.55 18.48 0.63
N GLY A 221 -13.88 19.43 0.01
CA GLY A 221 -14.47 20.52 -0.75
C GLY A 221 -13.41 21.44 -1.37
N GLY A 222 -13.76 22.69 -1.64
CA GLY A 222 -12.80 23.79 -1.84
C GLY A 222 -11.95 23.78 -3.10
N GLY A 223 -11.99 22.73 -3.92
CA GLY A 223 -11.25 22.64 -5.19
C GLY A 223 -11.82 23.60 -6.23
N GLY A 224 -11.28 24.82 -6.29
CA GLY A 224 -11.79 25.93 -7.10
C GLY A 224 -11.50 25.85 -8.60
N ASP A 225 -10.87 24.78 -9.09
CA ASP A 225 -10.59 24.58 -10.52
C ASP A 225 -11.13 23.24 -11.05
N LEU A 226 -11.25 23.17 -12.39
CA LEU A 226 -11.70 21.96 -13.10
C LEU A 226 -10.79 20.74 -12.86
N PHE A 227 -9.59 20.94 -12.30
CA PHE A 227 -8.58 19.90 -12.12
C PHE A 227 -8.68 19.24 -10.74
N THR A 228 -8.96 20.03 -9.70
CA THR A 228 -9.17 19.61 -8.31
C THR A 228 -10.58 19.09 -8.07
N LYS A 229 -11.59 19.57 -8.83
CA LYS A 229 -12.98 19.07 -8.81
C LYS A 229 -13.55 18.90 -7.39
N ASP A 230 -13.38 19.91 -6.53
CA ASP A 230 -13.81 19.87 -5.13
C ASP A 230 -13.20 18.71 -4.33
N GLN A 231 -11.91 18.41 -4.52
CA GLN A 231 -11.17 17.36 -3.81
C GLN A 231 -9.95 17.88 -3.04
N GLN A 232 -10.20 18.79 -2.10
CA GLN A 232 -9.24 19.18 -1.05
C GLN A 232 -9.85 18.91 0.33
N VAL A 233 -9.03 18.62 1.33
CA VAL A 233 -9.47 18.50 2.71
C VAL A 233 -9.74 19.91 3.24
N VAL A 234 -11.00 20.13 3.65
CA VAL A 234 -11.49 21.44 4.15
C VAL A 234 -11.92 21.36 5.61
N GLY A 235 -11.95 20.16 6.18
CA GLY A 235 -12.26 19.98 7.59
C GLY A 235 -11.88 18.62 8.14
N ILE A 236 -11.37 18.58 9.35
CA ILE A 236 -11.26 17.37 10.18
C ILE A 236 -12.08 17.63 11.43
N ILE A 237 -13.11 16.81 11.61
CA ILE A 237 -14.12 16.99 12.65
C ILE A 237 -14.06 15.85 13.67
N ASP A 238 -14.79 16.07 14.75
CA ASP A 238 -15.02 15.13 15.84
C ASP A 238 -13.79 14.74 16.69
N PHE A 239 -13.52 15.58 17.69
CA PHE A 239 -12.43 15.40 18.64
C PHE A 239 -12.83 14.47 19.81
N GLY A 240 -13.98 13.79 19.72
CA GLY A 240 -14.55 12.94 20.79
C GLY A 240 -13.63 11.83 21.30
N ASP A 241 -12.70 11.42 20.45
CA ASP A 241 -11.89 10.22 20.61
C ASP A 241 -10.44 10.51 21.02
N LEU A 242 -10.11 11.79 21.28
CA LEU A 242 -8.81 12.22 21.79
C LEU A 242 -8.32 11.31 22.92
N VAL A 243 -7.06 10.90 22.81
CA VAL A 243 -6.40 10.01 23.77
C VAL A 243 -4.89 10.20 23.70
N TYR A 244 -4.20 10.04 24.83
CA TYR A 244 -2.74 9.97 24.89
C TYR A 244 -2.24 8.56 24.50
N SER A 245 -1.76 8.40 23.27
CA SER A 245 -1.39 7.09 22.70
C SER A 245 -0.15 7.19 21.80
N TYR A 246 0.12 6.17 20.98
CA TYR A 246 1.16 6.19 19.98
C TYR A 246 0.86 7.27 18.94
N THR A 247 1.80 8.20 18.73
CA THR A 247 1.61 9.35 17.84
C THR A 247 1.27 8.90 16.42
N VAL A 248 2.02 7.92 15.88
CA VAL A 248 1.76 7.30 14.56
C VAL A 248 0.38 6.66 14.43
N GLY A 249 -0.33 6.43 15.54
CA GLY A 249 -1.68 5.88 15.56
C GLY A 249 -2.69 6.73 14.79
N ASP A 250 -2.54 8.06 14.78
CA ASP A 250 -3.49 8.93 14.08
C ASP A 250 -3.42 8.76 12.56
N LEU A 251 -2.18 8.74 12.03
CA LEU A 251 -1.92 8.41 10.63
C LEU A 251 -2.40 6.99 10.28
N ALA A 252 -2.17 6.00 11.15
CA ALA A 252 -2.60 4.63 10.94
C ALA A 252 -4.13 4.54 10.81
N VAL A 253 -4.88 5.28 11.63
CA VAL A 253 -6.35 5.36 11.57
C VAL A 253 -6.80 5.99 10.24
N ALA A 254 -6.22 7.12 9.84
CA ALA A 254 -6.55 7.76 8.57
C ALA A 254 -6.30 6.83 7.37
N MET A 255 -5.15 6.16 7.35
CA MET A 255 -4.80 5.18 6.32
C MET A 255 -5.78 4.01 6.31
N ALA A 256 -6.12 3.45 7.48
CA ALA A 256 -7.00 2.29 7.60
C ALA A 256 -8.33 2.50 6.86
N TYR A 257 -8.94 3.67 6.98
CA TYR A 257 -10.21 3.97 6.32
C TYR A 257 -10.04 4.44 4.86
N ALA A 258 -8.97 5.17 4.54
CA ALA A 258 -8.74 5.66 3.18
C ALA A 258 -8.45 4.54 2.15
N VAL A 259 -7.87 3.42 2.59
CA VAL A 259 -7.53 2.28 1.72
C VAL A 259 -8.72 1.37 1.38
N LEU A 260 -9.87 1.54 2.04
CA LEU A 260 -11.04 0.70 1.83
C LEU A 260 -11.58 0.80 0.41
N ASP A 261 -11.91 -0.35 -0.18
CA ASP A 261 -12.42 -0.52 -1.55
C ASP A 261 -11.52 0.08 -2.65
N LYS A 262 -10.22 0.26 -2.36
CA LYS A 262 -9.25 0.75 -3.35
C LYS A 262 -8.69 -0.40 -4.17
N PRO A 263 -8.50 -0.22 -5.50
CA PRO A 263 -7.88 -1.24 -6.33
C PRO A 263 -6.44 -1.52 -5.90
N ASP A 264 -5.70 -0.48 -5.53
CA ASP A 264 -4.37 -0.56 -4.93
C ASP A 264 -4.34 0.15 -3.56
N PRO A 265 -4.66 -0.56 -2.47
CA PRO A 265 -4.64 0.01 -1.14
C PRO A 265 -3.23 0.39 -0.67
N LEU A 266 -2.18 -0.28 -1.18
CA LEU A 266 -0.81 0.01 -0.76
C LEU A 266 -0.30 1.32 -1.37
N ALA A 267 -0.62 1.60 -2.64
CA ALA A 267 -0.31 2.89 -3.25
C ALA A 267 -0.99 4.05 -2.51
N VAL A 268 -2.26 3.87 -2.12
CA VAL A 268 -3.02 4.87 -1.33
C VAL A 268 -2.37 5.09 0.04
N ALA A 269 -2.05 4.01 0.76
CA ALA A 269 -1.36 4.06 2.05
C ALA A 269 -0.02 4.81 1.95
N ALA A 270 0.80 4.47 0.96
CA ALA A 270 2.11 5.07 0.75
C ALA A 270 2.02 6.56 0.38
N GLN A 271 1.02 6.95 -0.43
CA GLN A 271 0.80 8.34 -0.80
C GLN A 271 0.42 9.22 0.40
N ILE A 272 -0.47 8.74 1.27
CA ILE A 272 -0.87 9.45 2.49
C ILE A 272 0.33 9.54 3.44
N ALA A 273 1.04 8.43 3.66
CA ALA A 273 2.21 8.39 4.55
C ALA A 273 3.34 9.33 4.09
N ALA A 274 3.59 9.41 2.77
CA ALA A 274 4.58 10.33 2.21
C ALA A 274 4.25 11.80 2.49
N ALA A 275 2.99 12.19 2.28
CA ALA A 275 2.56 13.57 2.52
C ALA A 275 2.57 13.93 4.02
N TYR A 276 2.22 12.98 4.89
CA TYR A 276 2.39 13.12 6.33
C TYR A 276 3.86 13.31 6.70
N HIS A 277 4.73 12.42 6.24
CA HIS A 277 6.17 12.42 6.55
C HIS A 277 6.85 13.74 6.14
N ALA A 278 6.41 14.36 5.04
CA ALA A 278 6.92 15.65 4.60
C ALA A 278 6.60 16.81 5.58
N VAL A 279 5.54 16.70 6.39
CA VAL A 279 5.14 17.71 7.38
C VAL A 279 5.65 17.36 8.78
N PHE A 280 5.47 16.11 9.17
CA PHE A 280 5.85 15.57 10.47
C PHE A 280 6.55 14.22 10.25
N PRO A 281 7.90 14.21 10.20
CA PRO A 281 8.65 13.02 9.83
C PRO A 281 8.38 11.83 10.76
N LEU A 282 8.13 10.68 10.12
CA LEU A 282 8.05 9.37 10.76
C LEU A 282 9.44 8.88 11.16
N GLU A 283 9.53 8.27 12.34
CA GLU A 283 10.72 7.56 12.81
C GLU A 283 10.82 6.15 12.20
N GLU A 284 12.00 5.54 12.27
CA GLU A 284 12.26 4.20 11.72
C GLU A 284 11.34 3.13 12.36
N SER A 285 11.12 3.20 13.67
CA SER A 285 10.21 2.30 14.40
C SER A 285 8.75 2.50 13.96
N GLU A 286 8.32 3.74 13.77
CA GLU A 286 6.97 4.09 13.31
C GLU A 286 6.70 3.60 11.89
N MET A 287 7.66 3.75 10.97
CA MET A 287 7.54 3.23 9.61
C MET A 287 7.38 1.72 9.58
N ALA A 288 8.11 1.00 10.42
CA ALA A 288 8.10 -0.46 10.49
C ALA A 288 6.77 -1.06 10.98
N VAL A 289 5.92 -0.26 11.66
CA VAL A 289 4.66 -0.72 12.25
C VAL A 289 3.41 -0.10 11.62
N LEU A 290 3.54 1.00 10.86
CA LEU A 290 2.43 1.82 10.39
C LEU A 290 1.35 1.02 9.64
N PHE A 291 1.75 0.16 8.71
CA PHE A 291 0.81 -0.63 7.92
C PHE A 291 0.09 -1.69 8.77
N ASP A 292 0.77 -2.28 9.75
CA ASP A 292 0.17 -3.26 10.65
C ASP A 292 -0.80 -2.60 11.63
N LEU A 293 -0.49 -1.39 12.13
CA LEU A 293 -1.41 -0.59 12.93
C LEU A 293 -2.68 -0.24 12.15
N ALA A 294 -2.56 0.12 10.87
CA ALA A 294 -3.72 0.39 10.01
C ALA A 294 -4.60 -0.86 9.84
N ARG A 295 -4.00 -2.04 9.62
CA ARG A 295 -4.73 -3.32 9.59
C ARG A 295 -5.41 -3.62 10.93
N LEU A 296 -4.69 -3.44 12.03
CA LEU A 296 -5.18 -3.70 13.38
C LEU A 296 -6.39 -2.81 13.71
N ARG A 297 -6.39 -1.54 13.26
CA ARG A 297 -7.55 -0.65 13.41
C ARG A 297 -8.80 -1.22 12.74
N LEU A 298 -8.66 -1.81 11.54
CA LEU A 298 -9.78 -2.44 10.83
C LEU A 298 -10.24 -3.73 11.52
N CYS A 299 -9.31 -4.53 12.03
CA CYS A 299 -9.62 -5.71 12.83
C CYS A 299 -10.41 -5.35 14.10
N LEU A 300 -9.95 -4.34 14.85
CA LEU A 300 -10.64 -3.81 16.02
C LEU A 300 -12.03 -3.27 15.65
N SER A 301 -12.15 -2.52 14.55
CA SER A 301 -13.43 -1.99 14.06
C SER A 301 -14.43 -3.09 13.73
N ALA A 302 -14.00 -4.19 13.09
CA ALA A 302 -14.86 -5.33 12.80
C ALA A 302 -15.35 -6.02 14.09
N CYS A 303 -14.45 -6.22 15.07
CA CYS A 303 -14.78 -6.79 16.38
C CYS A 303 -15.79 -5.93 17.15
N LEU A 304 -15.56 -4.62 17.24
CA LEU A 304 -16.44 -3.70 17.96
C LEU A 304 -17.81 -3.59 17.29
N ALA A 305 -17.87 -3.59 15.94
CA ALA A 305 -19.12 -3.49 15.23
C ALA A 305 -20.07 -4.66 15.51
N VAL A 306 -19.55 -5.90 15.63
CA VAL A 306 -20.40 -7.05 15.99
C VAL A 306 -21.00 -6.88 17.38
N LYS A 307 -20.21 -6.39 18.34
CA LYS A 307 -20.72 -6.10 19.69
C LYS A 307 -21.77 -4.98 19.69
N GLN A 308 -21.56 -3.92 18.92
CA GLN A 308 -22.51 -2.81 18.82
C GLN A 308 -23.81 -3.24 18.10
N GLN A 309 -23.71 -4.01 17.02
CA GLN A 309 -24.87 -4.55 16.29
C GLN A 309 -25.69 -5.52 17.16
N SER A 310 -25.04 -6.32 18.02
CA SER A 310 -25.77 -7.17 18.98
C SER A 310 -26.59 -6.36 20.00
N GLN A 311 -26.21 -5.10 20.25
CA GLN A 311 -26.94 -4.20 21.16
C GLN A 311 -27.97 -3.33 20.43
N ARG A 312 -27.72 -3.00 19.15
CA ARG A 312 -28.59 -2.17 18.30
C ARG A 312 -28.74 -2.77 16.90
N PRO A 313 -29.50 -3.87 16.74
CA PRO A 313 -29.60 -4.58 15.46
C PRO A 313 -30.28 -3.79 14.33
N LYS A 314 -30.93 -2.67 14.65
CA LYS A 314 -31.64 -1.79 13.69
C LYS A 314 -30.86 -0.53 13.30
N ASP A 315 -29.66 -0.31 13.85
CA ASP A 315 -28.88 0.90 13.60
C ASP A 315 -27.99 0.69 12.38
N GLU A 316 -28.52 1.04 11.20
CA GLU A 316 -27.83 0.87 9.91
C GLU A 316 -26.48 1.61 9.87
N TYR A 317 -26.32 2.69 10.65
CA TYR A 317 -25.08 3.47 10.73
C TYR A 317 -23.88 2.60 11.16
N LEU A 318 -24.11 1.64 12.06
CA LEU A 318 -23.09 0.71 12.56
C LEU A 318 -22.63 -0.32 11.52
N SER A 319 -23.30 -0.40 10.37
CA SER A 319 -23.01 -1.37 9.31
C SER A 319 -22.27 -0.75 8.11
N ILE A 320 -22.22 0.57 8.01
CA ILE A 320 -21.79 1.29 6.80
C ILE A 320 -20.34 0.92 6.41
N SER A 321 -19.40 1.06 7.33
CA SER A 321 -17.99 0.76 7.07
C SER A 321 -17.70 -0.76 7.02
N GLN A 322 -18.59 -1.60 7.55
CA GLN A 322 -18.32 -3.02 7.77
C GLN A 322 -18.26 -3.82 6.47
N GLN A 323 -19.09 -3.47 5.49
CA GLN A 323 -19.05 -4.15 4.19
C GLN A 323 -17.73 -3.87 3.46
N SER A 324 -17.28 -2.61 3.48
CA SER A 324 -16.00 -2.20 2.90
C SER A 324 -14.81 -2.86 3.60
N ILE A 325 -14.85 -2.97 4.93
CA ILE A 325 -13.84 -3.72 5.70
C ILE A 325 -13.81 -5.18 5.26
N ARG A 326 -14.95 -5.87 5.22
CA ARG A 326 -15.04 -7.29 4.80
C ARG A 326 -14.48 -7.53 3.40
N ARG A 327 -14.73 -6.62 2.45
CA ARG A 327 -14.17 -6.71 1.08
C ARG A 327 -12.68 -6.43 1.01
N SER A 328 -12.18 -5.49 1.82
CA SER A 328 -10.80 -4.98 1.71
C SER A 328 -9.80 -5.78 2.54
N LEU A 329 -10.20 -6.31 3.71
CA LEU A 329 -9.30 -7.00 4.63
C LEU A 329 -8.56 -8.19 3.98
N PRO A 330 -9.21 -9.06 3.17
CA PRO A 330 -8.50 -10.14 2.47
C PRO A 330 -7.38 -9.63 1.54
N GLN A 331 -7.60 -8.52 0.84
CA GLN A 331 -6.58 -7.90 -0.01
C GLN A 331 -5.45 -7.30 0.82
N LEU A 332 -5.79 -6.60 1.90
CA LEU A 332 -4.80 -6.01 2.80
C LEU A 332 -3.86 -7.09 3.37
N PHE A 333 -4.38 -8.23 3.82
CA PHE A 333 -3.57 -9.33 4.37
C PHE A 333 -2.79 -10.14 3.33
N ARG A 334 -3.06 -9.97 2.03
CA ARG A 334 -2.22 -10.55 0.96
C ARG A 334 -0.92 -9.78 0.72
N ILE A 335 -0.87 -8.51 1.13
CA ILE A 335 0.32 -7.67 1.00
C ILE A 335 1.35 -8.10 2.06
N GLN A 336 2.61 -8.32 1.69
CA GLN A 336 3.64 -8.66 2.66
C GLN A 336 4.01 -7.42 3.49
N ARG A 337 4.15 -7.59 4.81
CA ARG A 337 4.47 -6.52 5.76
C ARG A 337 5.70 -5.72 5.35
N ARG A 338 6.82 -6.41 5.11
CA ARG A 338 8.09 -5.79 4.69
C ARG A 338 8.03 -5.16 3.29
N PHE A 339 7.11 -5.61 2.43
CA PHE A 339 6.89 -4.97 1.12
C PHE A 339 6.10 -3.67 1.28
N ALA A 340 5.10 -3.65 2.17
CA ALA A 340 4.35 -2.45 2.49
C ALA A 340 5.24 -1.38 3.14
N GLU A 341 6.06 -1.77 4.10
CA GLU A 341 7.08 -0.90 4.70
C GLU A 341 8.00 -0.32 3.61
N ALA A 342 8.57 -1.17 2.75
CA ALA A 342 9.47 -0.72 1.69
C ALA A 342 8.81 0.27 0.71
N ARG A 343 7.52 0.08 0.38
CA ARG A 343 6.76 1.04 -0.43
C ARG A 343 6.58 2.37 0.29
N ILE A 344 6.20 2.34 1.57
CA ILE A 344 6.02 3.55 2.37
C ILE A 344 7.34 4.32 2.47
N ARG A 345 8.45 3.63 2.76
CA ARG A 345 9.80 4.21 2.76
C ARG A 345 10.13 4.88 1.43
N GLN A 346 9.91 4.18 0.31
CA GLN A 346 10.15 4.70 -1.04
C GLN A 346 9.35 5.98 -1.28
N ALA A 347 8.05 5.98 -0.94
CA ALA A 347 7.18 7.13 -1.14
C ALA A 347 7.61 8.33 -0.28
N CYS A 348 8.14 8.08 0.92
CA CYS A 348 8.75 9.11 1.78
C CYS A 348 10.15 9.56 1.33
N GLY A 349 10.68 9.05 0.20
CA GLY A 349 12.02 9.40 -0.29
C GLY A 349 13.18 8.70 0.43
N LEU A 350 12.90 7.66 1.21
CA LEU A 350 13.90 6.85 1.90
C LEU A 350 14.25 5.58 1.10
N PRO A 351 15.44 4.98 1.34
CA PRO A 351 15.77 3.68 0.77
C PRO A 351 14.71 2.63 1.13
N PRO A 352 14.13 1.89 0.15
CA PRO A 352 13.10 0.88 0.43
C PRO A 352 13.61 -0.25 1.33
N LEU A 353 14.90 -0.57 1.19
CA LEU A 353 15.60 -1.56 2.01
C LEU A 353 16.93 -0.94 2.51
N PRO A 354 17.07 -0.63 3.80
CA PRO A 354 18.30 -0.04 4.35
C PRO A 354 19.57 -0.86 4.04
N LYS A 355 19.49 -2.20 4.13
CA LYS A 355 20.61 -3.12 3.87
C LYS A 355 21.02 -3.25 2.40
N ALA A 356 20.19 -2.79 1.45
CA ALA A 356 20.37 -3.12 0.03
C ALA A 356 21.65 -2.52 -0.58
N ALA A 357 22.02 -1.30 -0.18
CA ALA A 357 23.24 -0.65 -0.67
C ALA A 357 24.50 -1.42 -0.25
N ALA A 358 24.57 -1.86 1.01
CA ALA A 358 25.71 -2.61 1.54
C ALA A 358 25.87 -3.97 0.85
N ILE A 359 24.77 -4.71 0.63
CA ILE A 359 24.83 -6.02 -0.05
C ILE A 359 25.25 -5.85 -1.51
N ARG A 360 24.69 -4.87 -2.24
CA ARG A 360 25.09 -4.57 -3.63
C ARG A 360 26.58 -4.26 -3.73
N GLU A 361 27.10 -3.46 -2.82
CA GLU A 361 28.53 -3.14 -2.79
C GLU A 361 29.41 -4.34 -2.48
N TRP A 362 28.98 -5.19 -1.55
CA TRP A 362 29.67 -6.45 -1.26
C TRP A 362 29.69 -7.37 -2.49
N LEU A 363 28.57 -7.51 -3.21
CA LEU A 363 28.50 -8.30 -4.45
C LEU A 363 29.49 -7.78 -5.50
N ARG A 364 29.52 -6.46 -5.75
CA ARG A 364 30.48 -5.85 -6.70
C ARG A 364 31.93 -6.16 -6.35
N LYS A 365 32.31 -6.01 -5.08
CA LYS A 365 33.69 -6.28 -4.61
C LYS A 365 34.08 -7.74 -4.74
N ASN A 366 33.12 -8.66 -4.58
CA ASN A 366 33.38 -10.10 -4.60
C ASN A 366 33.11 -10.77 -5.95
N ARG A 367 32.59 -10.04 -6.96
CA ARG A 367 32.20 -10.54 -8.29
C ARG A 367 33.24 -11.45 -8.94
N LYS A 368 34.53 -11.13 -8.82
CA LYS A 368 35.63 -11.92 -9.42
C LYS A 368 35.83 -13.30 -8.76
N ASN A 369 35.44 -13.45 -7.50
CA ASN A 369 35.68 -14.63 -6.67
C ASN A 369 34.52 -15.64 -6.70
N MET A 370 33.42 -15.30 -7.36
CA MET A 370 32.23 -16.13 -7.51
C MET A 370 32.44 -17.20 -8.58
N ALA A 371 31.81 -18.36 -8.41
CA ALA A 371 31.83 -19.44 -9.41
C ALA A 371 30.83 -19.16 -10.53
N ALA A 372 31.07 -19.76 -11.70
CA ALA A 372 30.16 -19.72 -12.84
C ALA A 372 28.82 -20.39 -12.51
N VAL A 373 27.71 -19.70 -12.79
CA VAL A 373 26.34 -20.19 -12.50
C VAL A 373 25.91 -21.31 -13.44
N CYS A 374 26.32 -21.32 -14.70
CA CYS A 374 25.93 -22.36 -15.68
C CYS A 374 27.09 -23.28 -16.08
N GLY A 375 28.12 -23.42 -15.22
CA GLY A 375 29.35 -24.16 -15.56
C GLY A 375 30.26 -23.49 -16.60
N HIS A 376 29.79 -22.40 -17.23
CA HIS A 376 30.49 -21.58 -18.20
C HIS A 376 30.80 -20.20 -17.62
N ASP A 377 32.02 -19.73 -17.80
CA ASP A 377 32.42 -18.41 -17.34
C ASP A 377 31.99 -17.32 -18.34
N LEU A 378 30.80 -16.74 -18.10
CA LEU A 378 30.18 -15.73 -18.98
C LEU A 378 31.03 -14.46 -19.17
N ARG A 379 32.10 -14.26 -18.39
CA ARG A 379 33.08 -13.18 -18.59
C ARG A 379 33.87 -13.33 -19.89
N HIS A 380 34.05 -14.57 -20.34
CA HIS A 380 34.98 -14.93 -21.42
C HIS A 380 34.32 -15.73 -22.55
N GLU A 381 33.13 -16.30 -22.31
CA GLU A 381 32.43 -17.14 -23.28
C GLU A 381 31.76 -16.31 -24.38
N PRO A 382 31.79 -16.76 -25.64
CA PRO A 382 31.06 -16.12 -26.72
C PRO A 382 29.55 -16.32 -26.50
N LEU A 383 28.82 -15.21 -26.45
CA LEU A 383 27.40 -15.17 -26.13
C LEU A 383 26.68 -14.10 -26.95
N LEU A 384 25.34 -14.20 -26.99
CA LEU A 384 24.45 -13.23 -27.63
C LEU A 384 23.54 -12.60 -26.59
N ILE A 385 23.40 -11.28 -26.57
CA ILE A 385 22.38 -10.59 -25.77
C ILE A 385 21.10 -10.50 -26.60
N PHE A 386 20.01 -11.04 -26.08
CA PHE A 386 18.71 -10.91 -26.70
C PHE A 386 18.01 -9.65 -26.22
N ASP A 387 17.47 -8.89 -27.18
CA ASP A 387 16.43 -7.91 -26.91
C ASP A 387 15.08 -8.63 -26.89
N LEU A 388 14.47 -8.78 -25.72
CA LEU A 388 13.11 -9.30 -25.55
C LEU A 388 12.16 -8.18 -25.09
N GLY A 389 12.56 -6.92 -25.31
CA GLY A 389 11.76 -5.74 -25.03
C GLY A 389 10.52 -5.67 -25.92
N ILE A 390 9.53 -4.88 -25.50
CA ILE A 390 8.28 -4.69 -26.26
C ILE A 390 8.54 -4.21 -27.69
N ALA A 391 9.54 -3.36 -27.92
CA ALA A 391 9.89 -2.86 -29.25
C ALA A 391 10.63 -3.89 -30.13
N SER A 392 11.13 -4.98 -29.55
CA SER A 392 12.06 -5.91 -30.20
C SER A 392 11.49 -6.64 -31.41
N HIS A 393 12.27 -6.74 -32.48
CA HIS A 393 11.93 -7.59 -33.63
C HIS A 393 11.98 -9.10 -33.33
N HIS A 394 12.55 -9.52 -32.19
CA HIS A 394 12.51 -10.92 -31.75
C HIS A 394 11.13 -11.34 -31.21
N LEU A 395 10.31 -10.38 -30.78
CA LEU A 395 8.95 -10.61 -30.32
C LEU A 395 7.94 -10.30 -31.43
N ALA A 396 6.92 -11.14 -31.54
CA ALA A 396 5.72 -10.90 -32.33
C ALA A 396 4.75 -9.97 -31.60
N GLY A 397 3.91 -9.25 -32.36
CA GLY A 397 2.79 -8.48 -31.80
C GLY A 397 1.68 -9.36 -31.25
N ASP A 398 1.46 -10.52 -31.86
CA ASP A 398 0.66 -11.58 -31.27
C ASP A 398 1.46 -12.28 -30.16
N CYS A 399 1.00 -12.16 -28.92
CA CYS A 399 1.70 -12.76 -27.78
C CYS A 399 1.69 -14.30 -27.82
N GLU A 400 0.73 -14.94 -28.50
CA GLU A 400 0.70 -16.40 -28.63
C GLU A 400 1.91 -16.92 -29.43
N ASN A 401 2.34 -16.14 -30.42
CA ASN A 401 3.53 -16.46 -31.21
C ASN A 401 4.84 -16.25 -30.43
N ASN A 402 4.79 -15.68 -29.22
CA ASN A 402 5.94 -15.53 -28.31
C ASN A 402 6.09 -16.70 -27.33
N LEU A 403 5.24 -17.73 -27.42
CA LEU A 403 5.32 -18.92 -26.60
C LEU A 403 6.18 -20.02 -27.25
N GLU A 404 6.46 -21.06 -26.47
CA GLU A 404 7.09 -22.28 -26.96
C GLU A 404 6.13 -23.04 -27.90
N PRO A 405 6.59 -23.61 -29.05
CA PRO A 405 7.98 -23.75 -29.50
C PRO A 405 8.51 -22.62 -30.39
N ASP A 406 7.70 -21.62 -30.71
CA ASP A 406 8.06 -20.65 -31.76
C ASP A 406 9.10 -19.64 -31.31
N LEU A 407 9.07 -19.20 -30.05
CA LEU A 407 10.15 -18.39 -29.49
C LEU A 407 11.49 -19.15 -29.49
N SER A 408 11.50 -20.42 -29.07
CA SER A 408 12.70 -21.27 -29.12
C SER A 408 13.31 -21.33 -30.52
N LYS A 409 12.49 -21.54 -31.55
CA LYS A 409 12.97 -21.58 -32.94
C LYS A 409 13.65 -20.27 -33.34
N ARG A 410 13.06 -19.13 -32.99
CA ARG A 410 13.61 -17.79 -33.31
C ARG A 410 14.92 -17.53 -32.58
N LEU A 411 14.97 -17.78 -31.27
CA LEU A 411 16.17 -17.55 -30.47
C LEU A 411 17.32 -18.48 -30.88
N ARG A 412 17.00 -19.76 -31.15
CA ARG A 412 18.00 -20.73 -31.60
C ARG A 412 18.57 -20.37 -32.97
N ALA A 413 17.73 -19.97 -33.93
CA ALA A 413 18.21 -19.50 -35.23
C ALA A 413 19.16 -18.31 -35.11
N ALA A 414 18.86 -17.35 -34.23
CA ALA A 414 19.74 -16.21 -33.96
C ALA A 414 21.08 -16.63 -33.33
N MET A 415 21.06 -17.59 -32.39
CA MET A 415 22.28 -18.14 -31.78
C MET A 415 23.14 -18.91 -32.79
N ASP A 416 22.51 -19.75 -33.61
CA ASP A 416 23.17 -20.53 -34.65
C ASP A 416 23.82 -19.60 -35.69
N GLN A 417 23.13 -18.53 -36.11
CA GLN A 417 23.66 -17.52 -37.01
C GLN A 417 24.86 -16.76 -36.41
N ALA A 418 24.81 -16.47 -35.11
CA ALA A 418 25.91 -15.83 -34.39
C ALA A 418 27.05 -16.80 -34.02
N GLY A 419 26.87 -18.12 -34.21
CA GLY A 419 27.84 -19.14 -33.85
C GLY A 419 28.05 -19.29 -32.34
N VAL A 420 27.05 -18.96 -31.52
CA VAL A 420 27.13 -18.99 -30.05
C VAL A 420 26.26 -20.10 -29.45
N LYS A 421 26.59 -20.55 -28.24
CA LYS A 421 25.82 -21.55 -27.49
C LYS A 421 25.07 -20.99 -26.29
N ILE A 422 25.30 -19.73 -25.95
CA ILE A 422 24.75 -19.05 -24.79
C ILE A 422 24.05 -17.78 -25.27
N GLY A 423 22.78 -17.64 -24.89
CA GLY A 423 22.02 -16.40 -25.06
C GLY A 423 21.67 -15.80 -23.70
N ILE A 424 21.61 -14.48 -23.60
CA ILE A 424 21.28 -13.76 -22.37
C ILE A 424 20.03 -12.90 -22.59
N GLY A 425 18.97 -13.16 -21.81
CA GLY A 425 17.83 -12.26 -21.65
C GLY A 425 18.11 -11.20 -20.60
N ARG A 426 17.68 -9.96 -20.85
CA ARG A 426 18.08 -8.80 -20.04
C ARG A 426 17.29 -8.70 -18.73
N TYR A 427 17.96 -8.14 -17.72
CA TYR A 427 17.36 -7.73 -16.45
C TYR A 427 16.53 -6.47 -16.61
N ASN A 428 15.46 -6.37 -15.83
CA ASN A 428 14.62 -5.18 -15.73
C ASN A 428 14.03 -4.78 -17.09
N GLU A 429 13.61 -5.76 -17.89
CA GLU A 429 13.11 -5.59 -19.25
C GLU A 429 11.60 -5.89 -19.30
N ALA A 430 10.82 -5.00 -19.92
CA ALA A 430 9.39 -5.23 -20.13
C ALA A 430 9.18 -6.13 -21.36
N ARG A 431 8.44 -7.24 -21.22
CA ARG A 431 8.32 -8.26 -22.29
C ARG A 431 6.86 -8.65 -22.59
N LEU A 432 6.57 -8.97 -23.86
CA LEU A 432 5.25 -9.47 -24.33
C LEU A 432 5.17 -11.00 -24.40
N LEU A 433 5.64 -11.67 -23.35
CA LEU A 433 5.67 -13.14 -23.26
C LEU A 433 4.99 -13.69 -21.99
N TYR A 434 4.45 -12.81 -21.15
CA TYR A 434 3.75 -13.14 -19.91
C TYR A 434 2.24 -13.23 -20.12
N THR A 435 1.78 -14.24 -20.87
CA THR A 435 0.37 -14.35 -21.32
C THR A 435 -0.56 -15.09 -20.36
N SER A 436 0.00 -15.81 -19.39
CA SER A 436 -0.79 -16.58 -18.40
C SER A 436 -1.54 -15.65 -17.42
N PRO A 437 -2.74 -16.06 -16.91
CA PRO A 437 -3.47 -15.32 -15.87
C PRO A 437 -2.66 -15.02 -14.61
N LEU A 438 -1.57 -15.75 -14.37
CA LEU A 438 -0.60 -15.44 -13.31
C LEU A 438 -0.10 -13.99 -13.40
N PHE A 439 0.09 -13.46 -14.61
CA PHE A 439 0.74 -12.16 -14.81
C PHE A 439 -0.24 -11.00 -15.00
N ALA A 440 -1.44 -11.25 -15.50
CA ALA A 440 -2.38 -10.19 -15.90
C ALA A 440 -3.74 -10.22 -15.18
N GLY A 441 -3.92 -11.10 -14.19
CA GLY A 441 -5.24 -11.32 -13.59
C GLY A 441 -6.30 -11.61 -14.66
N ASN A 442 -7.54 -11.15 -14.46
CA ASN A 442 -8.61 -11.29 -15.44
C ASN A 442 -8.77 -10.06 -16.35
N ASP A 443 -8.02 -8.97 -16.12
CA ASP A 443 -8.13 -7.72 -16.89
C ASP A 443 -6.83 -7.44 -17.64
N LEU A 444 -6.85 -7.79 -18.92
CA LEU A 444 -5.72 -7.61 -19.83
C LEU A 444 -5.38 -6.13 -20.13
N PHE A 445 -6.17 -5.17 -19.66
CA PHE A 445 -5.90 -3.72 -19.77
C PHE A 445 -5.43 -3.10 -18.45
N ALA A 446 -5.35 -3.89 -17.38
CA ALA A 446 -4.98 -3.38 -16.08
C ALA A 446 -3.53 -2.89 -16.04
N GLU A 447 -3.32 -1.76 -15.39
CA GLU A 447 -2.00 -1.13 -15.23
C GLU A 447 -1.03 -1.96 -14.39
N ASN A 448 -1.57 -2.89 -13.59
CA ASN A 448 -0.82 -3.77 -12.70
C ASN A 448 -0.46 -5.12 -13.35
N ASN A 449 -0.65 -5.28 -14.66
CA ASN A 449 -0.17 -6.45 -15.38
C ASN A 449 1.37 -6.53 -15.29
N ARG A 450 1.87 -7.73 -14.98
CA ARG A 450 3.28 -7.98 -14.70
C ARG A 450 4.02 -8.23 -16.00
N THR A 451 4.82 -7.25 -16.41
CA THR A 451 5.56 -7.28 -17.68
C THR A 451 7.07 -7.18 -17.49
N VAL A 452 7.53 -6.71 -16.33
CA VAL A 452 8.95 -6.38 -16.09
C VAL A 452 9.67 -7.57 -15.47
N HIS A 453 10.66 -8.09 -16.18
CA HIS A 453 11.46 -9.21 -15.72
C HIS A 453 12.45 -8.82 -14.60
N LEU A 454 12.45 -9.56 -13.49
CA LEU A 454 13.25 -9.27 -12.29
C LEU A 454 14.55 -10.08 -12.18
N GLY A 455 14.74 -11.08 -13.04
CA GLY A 455 15.96 -11.87 -13.13
C GLY A 455 16.77 -11.58 -14.39
N MET A 456 17.70 -12.46 -14.70
CA MET A 456 18.33 -12.59 -16.01
C MET A 456 18.16 -14.02 -16.48
N ASP A 457 17.87 -14.18 -17.77
CA ASP A 457 17.68 -15.49 -18.36
C ASP A 457 18.95 -15.93 -19.10
N VAL A 458 19.42 -17.14 -18.81
CA VAL A 458 20.57 -17.74 -19.50
C VAL A 458 20.04 -18.88 -20.38
N PHE A 459 19.87 -18.57 -21.68
CA PHE A 459 19.40 -19.51 -22.70
C PHE A 459 20.50 -20.47 -23.11
N MET A 460 20.28 -21.75 -22.87
CA MET A 460 21.19 -22.86 -23.14
C MET A 460 20.39 -24.14 -23.38
N ALA A 461 21.04 -25.19 -23.87
CA ALA A 461 20.40 -26.49 -24.05
C ALA A 461 19.86 -27.05 -22.72
N ALA A 462 18.66 -27.66 -22.76
CA ALA A 462 18.14 -28.42 -21.64
C ALA A 462 19.16 -29.49 -21.18
N GLY A 463 19.27 -29.69 -19.87
CA GLY A 463 20.28 -30.55 -19.24
C GLY A 463 21.62 -29.88 -18.91
N SER A 464 21.85 -28.63 -19.37
CA SER A 464 23.04 -27.86 -18.99
C SER A 464 23.11 -27.68 -17.47
N ALA A 465 24.32 -27.80 -16.90
CA ALA A 465 24.52 -27.77 -15.45
C ALA A 465 24.31 -26.36 -14.86
N VAL A 466 23.71 -26.30 -13.67
CA VAL A 466 23.52 -25.09 -12.87
C VAL A 466 24.27 -25.27 -11.56
N CYS A 467 25.12 -24.31 -11.22
CA CYS A 467 26.04 -24.33 -10.10
C CYS A 467 25.81 -23.15 -9.14
N ALA A 468 26.09 -23.36 -7.86
CA ALA A 468 26.03 -22.29 -6.87
C ALA A 468 27.23 -21.32 -7.03
N PRO A 469 27.00 -20.00 -7.21
CA PRO A 469 28.07 -19.01 -7.37
C PRO A 469 28.85 -18.76 -6.09
N LEU A 470 28.23 -19.07 -4.94
CA LEU A 470 28.74 -18.87 -3.59
C LEU A 470 28.37 -20.08 -2.73
N SER A 471 29.13 -20.30 -1.66
CA SER A 471 28.70 -21.23 -0.61
C SER A 471 27.45 -20.67 0.09
N GLY A 472 26.60 -21.55 0.59
CA GLY A 472 25.35 -21.16 1.23
C GLY A 472 24.56 -22.36 1.72
N GLU A 473 23.28 -22.16 1.92
CA GLU A 473 22.35 -23.22 2.29
C GLU A 473 21.15 -23.23 1.35
N VAL A 474 20.59 -24.41 1.10
CA VAL A 474 19.29 -24.55 0.42
C VAL A 474 18.22 -23.96 1.33
N PHE A 475 17.63 -22.84 0.91
CA PHE A 475 16.57 -22.18 1.68
C PHE A 475 15.20 -22.77 1.33
N ALA A 476 14.91 -22.91 0.04
CA ALA A 476 13.65 -23.48 -0.44
C ALA A 476 13.87 -24.27 -1.73
N CYS A 477 13.08 -25.32 -1.90
CA CYS A 477 12.92 -26.05 -3.14
C CYS A 477 11.42 -26.20 -3.40
N ALA A 478 10.94 -25.90 -4.60
CA ALA A 478 9.54 -26.03 -4.95
C ALA A 478 9.37 -26.49 -6.40
N ARG A 479 8.15 -26.92 -6.74
CA ARG A 479 7.75 -27.27 -8.10
C ARG A 479 6.49 -26.50 -8.46
N ASN A 480 6.67 -25.38 -9.15
CA ASN A 480 5.62 -24.44 -9.49
C ASN A 480 5.05 -24.82 -10.87
N GLN A 481 3.96 -25.60 -10.88
CA GLN A 481 3.47 -26.29 -12.08
C GLN A 481 2.47 -25.49 -12.91
N ALA A 482 2.09 -24.29 -12.48
CA ALA A 482 1.14 -23.49 -13.23
C ALA A 482 1.74 -23.11 -14.61
N PRO A 483 0.91 -22.98 -15.66
CA PRO A 483 1.40 -22.59 -16.98
C PRO A 483 2.15 -21.26 -16.93
N LEU A 484 3.35 -21.24 -17.51
CA LEU A 484 4.31 -20.13 -17.50
C LEU A 484 4.79 -19.72 -16.09
N ASP A 485 4.71 -20.61 -15.11
CA ASP A 485 5.39 -20.46 -13.82
C ASP A 485 6.83 -21.03 -13.90
N TYR A 486 7.54 -21.11 -12.78
CA TYR A 486 8.95 -21.52 -12.75
C TYR A 486 9.23 -22.99 -13.05
N GLY A 487 8.25 -23.89 -12.94
CA GLY A 487 8.55 -25.32 -12.84
C GLY A 487 9.37 -25.61 -11.58
N PRO A 488 10.33 -26.56 -11.62
CA PRO A 488 11.29 -26.76 -10.54
C PRO A 488 12.13 -25.52 -10.24
N VAL A 489 12.12 -25.10 -8.97
CA VAL A 489 12.85 -23.93 -8.46
C VAL A 489 13.69 -24.29 -7.24
N ILE A 490 14.89 -23.73 -7.16
CA ILE A 490 15.77 -23.77 -5.99
C ILE A 490 16.05 -22.34 -5.55
N VAL A 491 16.02 -22.09 -4.24
CA VAL A 491 16.45 -20.83 -3.63
C VAL A 491 17.58 -21.13 -2.66
N LEU A 492 18.74 -20.52 -2.86
CA LEU A 492 19.87 -20.59 -1.92
C LEU A 492 19.93 -19.32 -1.08
N ARG A 493 20.21 -19.48 0.22
CA ARG A 493 20.55 -18.39 1.14
C ARG A 493 22.06 -18.29 1.27
N HIS A 494 22.54 -17.05 1.20
CA HIS A 494 23.94 -16.66 1.35
C HIS A 494 24.05 -15.60 2.44
N GLN A 495 25.29 -15.34 2.86
CA GLN A 495 25.61 -14.24 3.76
C GLN A 495 26.78 -13.44 3.21
N THR A 496 26.73 -12.13 3.40
CA THR A 496 27.90 -11.27 3.16
C THR A 496 28.97 -11.52 4.23
N GLY A 497 30.16 -10.94 4.05
CA GLY A 497 31.20 -10.99 5.08
C GLY A 497 30.81 -10.34 6.41
N ALA A 498 29.78 -9.47 6.43
CA ALA A 498 29.24 -8.85 7.63
C ALA A 498 28.04 -9.62 8.24
N GLY A 499 27.68 -10.78 7.69
CA GLY A 499 26.56 -11.60 8.16
C GLY A 499 25.19 -11.23 7.58
N GLU A 500 25.08 -10.18 6.77
CA GLU A 500 23.83 -9.80 6.12
C GLU A 500 23.35 -10.89 5.15
N PRO A 501 22.12 -11.42 5.32
CA PRO A 501 21.61 -12.46 4.45
C PRO A 501 21.08 -11.91 3.13
N PHE A 502 21.29 -12.67 2.05
CA PHE A 502 20.64 -12.48 0.76
C PHE A 502 20.45 -13.84 0.09
N PHE A 503 19.73 -13.88 -1.03
CA PHE A 503 19.31 -15.12 -1.68
C PHE A 503 19.60 -15.08 -3.18
N THR A 504 19.68 -16.27 -3.76
CA THR A 504 19.66 -16.46 -5.21
C THR A 504 18.59 -17.48 -5.56
N LEU A 505 17.82 -17.20 -6.60
CA LEU A 505 16.75 -18.04 -7.11
C LEU A 505 17.14 -18.59 -8.48
N TYR A 506 16.88 -19.88 -8.68
CA TYR A 506 17.17 -20.65 -9.88
C TYR A 506 15.88 -21.31 -10.35
N GLY A 507 15.23 -20.71 -11.35
CA GLY A 507 13.97 -21.21 -11.93
C GLY A 507 14.20 -22.03 -13.21
N HIS A 508 13.14 -22.67 -13.69
CA HIS A 508 13.10 -23.44 -14.94
C HIS A 508 14.06 -24.64 -14.96
N LEU A 509 14.27 -25.27 -13.81
CA LEU A 509 15.17 -26.42 -13.67
C LEU A 509 14.49 -27.73 -14.10
N SER A 510 15.30 -28.77 -14.25
CA SER A 510 14.83 -30.13 -14.51
C SER A 510 14.25 -30.76 -13.24
N LEU A 511 13.35 -31.73 -13.38
CA LEU A 511 12.66 -32.34 -12.24
C LEU A 511 13.62 -33.06 -11.28
N ASP A 512 14.62 -33.72 -11.84
CA ASP A 512 15.71 -34.40 -11.13
C ASP A 512 16.62 -33.44 -10.35
N SER A 513 16.59 -32.13 -10.64
CA SER A 513 17.31 -31.12 -9.85
C SER A 513 16.80 -31.01 -8.42
N LEU A 514 15.55 -31.38 -8.15
CA LEU A 514 14.98 -31.38 -6.81
C LEU A 514 15.34 -32.65 -6.02
N ALA A 515 15.87 -33.68 -6.69
CA ALA A 515 16.18 -34.95 -6.04
C ALA A 515 17.41 -34.81 -5.14
N GLY A 516 17.26 -35.18 -3.87
CA GLY A 516 18.36 -35.18 -2.91
C GLY A 516 18.74 -33.82 -2.33
N LEU A 517 17.99 -32.75 -2.66
CA LEU A 517 18.11 -31.45 -1.98
C LEU A 517 17.13 -31.35 -0.81
N GLN A 518 17.61 -30.85 0.33
CA GLN A 518 16.80 -30.60 1.53
C GLN A 518 17.00 -29.18 2.02
N THR A 519 15.94 -28.52 2.51
CA THR A 519 16.07 -27.23 3.20
C THR A 519 17.07 -27.33 4.35
N GLY A 520 17.97 -26.35 4.46
CA GLY A 520 19.08 -26.33 5.41
C GLY A 520 20.34 -27.06 4.93
N GLN A 521 20.30 -27.76 3.79
CA GLN A 521 21.48 -28.42 3.25
C GLN A 521 22.54 -27.41 2.83
N LEU A 522 23.77 -27.60 3.29
CA LEU A 522 24.91 -26.78 2.89
C LEU A 522 25.32 -27.06 1.44
N VAL A 523 25.59 -25.99 0.71
CA VAL A 523 26.06 -26.02 -0.67
C VAL A 523 27.40 -25.32 -0.74
N LYS A 524 28.37 -25.93 -1.42
CA LYS A 524 29.69 -25.34 -1.65
C LYS A 524 29.68 -24.47 -2.91
N LYS A 525 30.45 -23.39 -2.91
CA LYS A 525 30.75 -22.61 -4.12
C LYS A 525 31.19 -23.54 -5.27
N GLY A 526 30.57 -23.39 -6.44
CA GLY A 526 30.82 -24.17 -7.65
C GLY A 526 30.17 -25.55 -7.69
N GLN A 527 29.47 -25.97 -6.62
CA GLN A 527 28.73 -27.23 -6.61
C GLN A 527 27.56 -27.17 -7.59
N ILE A 528 27.36 -28.24 -8.37
CA ILE A 528 26.17 -28.41 -9.20
C ILE A 528 24.97 -28.59 -8.28
N ILE A 529 23.97 -27.74 -8.45
CA ILE A 529 22.71 -27.74 -7.69
C ILE A 529 21.53 -28.18 -8.55
N GLY A 530 21.68 -28.21 -9.87
CA GLY A 530 20.61 -28.62 -10.77
C GLY A 530 21.03 -28.57 -12.24
N ARG A 531 20.04 -28.71 -13.12
CA ARG A 531 20.16 -28.64 -14.57
C ARG A 531 18.99 -27.88 -15.16
N ILE A 532 19.18 -27.26 -16.33
CA ILE A 532 18.09 -26.57 -17.05
C ILE A 532 17.04 -27.59 -17.51
N GLY A 533 15.77 -27.30 -17.26
CA GLY A 533 14.63 -28.12 -17.67
C GLY A 533 14.23 -27.91 -19.12
N ASN A 534 13.53 -28.90 -19.69
CA ASN A 534 12.84 -28.73 -20.98
C ASN A 534 11.45 -28.10 -20.77
N ALA A 535 10.80 -27.70 -21.87
CA ALA A 535 9.49 -27.06 -21.86
C ALA A 535 8.41 -27.86 -21.12
N ASP A 536 8.50 -29.20 -21.15
CA ASP A 536 7.51 -30.10 -20.53
C ASP A 536 7.49 -30.00 -18.99
N VAL A 537 8.60 -29.58 -18.38
CA VAL A 537 8.73 -29.53 -16.91
C VAL A 537 9.00 -28.13 -16.36
N ASN A 538 9.54 -27.22 -17.17
CA ASN A 538 10.00 -25.90 -16.71
C ASN A 538 8.88 -24.83 -16.66
N GLY A 539 7.63 -25.21 -16.92
CA GLY A 539 6.49 -24.28 -17.01
C GLY A 539 6.04 -23.96 -18.44
N GLY A 540 6.58 -24.61 -19.47
CA GLY A 540 6.25 -24.35 -20.87
C GLY A 540 7.10 -23.24 -21.51
N TRP A 541 8.23 -22.92 -20.90
CA TRP A 541 9.16 -21.89 -21.39
C TRP A 541 10.18 -22.48 -22.36
N THR A 542 10.64 -21.65 -23.31
CA THR A 542 11.89 -21.90 -24.06
C THR A 542 13.00 -22.29 -23.09
N PRO A 543 13.75 -23.39 -23.26
CA PRO A 543 14.74 -23.83 -22.28
C PRO A 543 15.78 -22.75 -21.91
N HIS A 544 15.78 -22.34 -20.64
CA HIS A 544 16.71 -21.37 -20.07
C HIS A 544 16.81 -21.54 -18.55
N LEU A 545 17.83 -20.96 -17.93
CA LEU A 545 17.86 -20.71 -16.48
C LEU A 545 17.32 -19.31 -16.21
N HIS A 546 16.32 -19.19 -15.35
CA HIS A 546 16.00 -17.90 -14.71
C HIS A 546 16.87 -17.74 -13.47
N PHE A 547 17.72 -16.72 -13.45
CA PHE A 547 18.62 -16.42 -12.32
C PHE A 547 18.31 -15.05 -11.72
N GLN A 548 18.04 -15.02 -10.43
CA GLN A 548 17.64 -13.79 -9.72
C GLN A 548 18.38 -13.66 -8.39
N ILE A 549 18.82 -12.44 -8.07
CA ILE A 549 19.35 -12.08 -6.74
C ILE A 549 18.20 -11.49 -5.94
N ILE A 550 18.06 -11.84 -4.66
CA ILE A 550 17.00 -11.35 -3.79
C ILE A 550 17.60 -10.89 -2.46
N LEU A 551 17.37 -9.64 -2.06
CA LEU A 551 17.95 -9.04 -0.83
C LEU A 551 17.06 -9.23 0.40
N ASP A 552 15.77 -9.46 0.18
CA ASP A 552 14.82 -9.86 1.20
C ASP A 552 13.71 -10.70 0.56
N LEU A 553 13.49 -11.91 1.07
CA LEU A 553 12.55 -12.86 0.47
C LEU A 553 11.08 -12.59 0.85
N LEU A 554 10.78 -11.58 1.68
CA LEU A 554 9.42 -11.16 2.07
C LEU A 554 8.52 -12.27 2.64
N GLU A 555 9.09 -13.43 3.02
CA GLU A 555 8.39 -14.67 3.41
C GLU A 555 7.73 -15.45 2.26
N MET A 556 8.09 -15.17 1.02
CA MET A 556 7.53 -15.83 -0.18
C MET A 556 8.18 -17.17 -0.53
N GLY A 557 9.31 -17.53 0.08
CA GLY A 557 9.96 -18.82 -0.19
C GLY A 557 10.33 -19.00 -1.68
N GLY A 558 9.93 -20.13 -2.27
CA GLY A 558 10.12 -20.42 -3.69
C GLY A 558 9.20 -19.68 -4.65
N ASP A 559 8.19 -18.97 -4.13
CA ASP A 559 7.17 -18.26 -4.92
C ASP A 559 7.50 -16.76 -5.09
N PHE A 560 8.76 -16.36 -4.83
CA PHE A 560 9.20 -14.99 -5.00
C PHE A 560 9.06 -14.56 -6.48
N PRO A 561 8.47 -13.39 -6.77
CA PRO A 561 8.14 -13.02 -8.14
C PRO A 561 9.39 -12.81 -9.00
N GLY A 562 9.38 -13.42 -10.20
CA GLY A 562 10.37 -13.19 -11.27
C GLY A 562 9.92 -12.12 -12.25
N VAL A 563 8.69 -11.63 -12.11
CA VAL A 563 8.09 -10.61 -12.97
C VAL A 563 7.27 -9.65 -12.10
N ALA A 564 7.44 -8.35 -12.34
CA ALA A 564 6.75 -7.26 -11.66
C ALA A 564 5.85 -6.46 -12.60
N ALA A 565 4.86 -5.78 -12.02
CA ALA A 565 4.15 -4.71 -12.70
C ALA A 565 5.10 -3.53 -12.96
N ALA A 566 4.92 -2.84 -14.08
CA ALA A 566 5.76 -1.69 -14.43
C ALA A 566 5.69 -0.56 -13.40
N ALA A 567 4.52 -0.34 -12.79
CA ALA A 567 4.34 0.63 -11.71
C ALA A 567 5.20 0.34 -10.47
N ASP A 568 5.59 -0.92 -10.27
CA ASP A 568 6.35 -1.38 -9.11
C ASP A 568 7.81 -1.72 -9.45
N ARG A 569 8.24 -1.42 -10.68
CA ARG A 569 9.55 -1.77 -11.24
C ARG A 569 10.71 -1.34 -10.35
N GLU A 570 10.71 -0.08 -9.90
CA GLU A 570 11.78 0.44 -9.04
C GLU A 570 11.80 -0.23 -7.67
N LEU A 571 10.62 -0.46 -7.08
CA LEU A 571 10.53 -1.10 -5.77
C LEU A 571 11.02 -2.54 -5.83
N TRP A 572 10.52 -3.33 -6.78
CA TRP A 572 10.99 -4.71 -6.96
C TRP A 572 12.47 -4.77 -7.35
N GLY A 573 12.99 -3.79 -8.09
CA GLY A 573 14.44 -3.66 -8.35
C GLY A 573 15.27 -3.41 -7.08
N ALA A 574 14.69 -2.81 -6.03
CA ALA A 574 15.34 -2.69 -4.74
C ALA A 574 15.47 -4.05 -4.02
N PHE A 575 14.47 -4.93 -4.16
CA PHE A 575 14.51 -6.31 -3.64
C PHE A 575 15.35 -7.23 -4.51
N SER A 576 15.29 -7.06 -5.84
CA SER A 576 15.95 -7.89 -6.83
C SER A 576 16.88 -7.06 -7.70
N PRO A 577 18.13 -6.81 -7.25
CA PRO A 577 19.09 -6.04 -8.01
C PRO A 577 19.59 -6.82 -9.23
N ASP A 578 20.24 -6.11 -10.16
CA ASP A 578 20.81 -6.69 -11.38
C ASP A 578 21.62 -7.98 -11.11
N PRO A 579 21.16 -9.15 -11.61
CA PRO A 579 21.86 -10.42 -11.48
C PRO A 579 23.26 -10.42 -12.12
N ASN A 580 23.57 -9.46 -13.00
CA ASN A 580 24.91 -9.29 -13.56
C ASN A 580 25.98 -8.98 -12.50
N LEU A 581 25.56 -8.55 -11.29
CA LEU A 581 26.42 -8.49 -10.10
C LEU A 581 27.09 -9.83 -9.75
N ILE A 582 26.49 -10.96 -10.18
CA ILE A 582 27.03 -12.32 -10.02
C ILE A 582 27.38 -12.93 -11.40
N LEU A 583 26.50 -12.83 -12.40
CA LEU A 583 26.70 -13.50 -13.70
C LEU A 583 27.92 -12.98 -14.47
N ALA A 584 28.32 -11.73 -14.23
CA ALA A 584 29.54 -11.15 -14.77
C ALA A 584 29.67 -11.09 -16.30
N VAL A 585 28.54 -10.99 -17.02
CA VAL A 585 28.49 -10.71 -18.45
C VAL A 585 29.15 -9.34 -18.73
N PRO A 586 30.08 -9.23 -19.69
CA PRO A 586 30.76 -7.98 -20.02
C PRO A 586 29.77 -6.86 -20.42
N GLU A 587 29.87 -5.71 -19.77
CA GLU A 587 28.95 -4.58 -19.93
C GLU A 587 28.86 -4.08 -21.39
N LYS A 588 29.97 -4.11 -22.12
CA LYS A 588 30.05 -3.73 -23.54
C LYS A 588 29.21 -4.58 -24.51
N LEU A 589 28.72 -5.74 -24.06
CA LEU A 589 27.87 -6.60 -24.88
C LEU A 589 26.40 -6.20 -24.80
N PHE A 590 26.00 -5.48 -23.74
CA PHE A 590 24.64 -5.00 -23.61
C PHE A 590 24.43 -3.81 -24.55
N PRO A 591 23.28 -3.73 -25.24
CA PRO A 591 22.96 -2.58 -26.07
C PRO A 591 22.76 -1.33 -25.20
N ASP A 592 22.91 -0.16 -25.82
CA ASP A 592 22.57 1.10 -25.16
C ASP A 592 21.09 1.10 -24.73
N PRO A 593 20.75 1.73 -23.59
CA PRO A 593 19.37 1.85 -23.15
C PRO A 593 18.51 2.56 -24.21
N GLU A 594 17.27 2.10 -24.38
CA GLU A 594 16.32 2.84 -25.20
C GLU A 594 16.03 4.23 -24.61
N PRO A 595 15.78 5.25 -25.44
CA PRO A 595 15.36 6.56 -24.97
C PRO A 595 14.10 6.45 -24.10
N THR A 596 14.12 7.08 -22.94
CA THR A 596 12.97 7.19 -22.06
C THR A 596 11.81 7.95 -22.73
N ARG A 597 10.61 7.85 -22.15
CA ARG A 597 9.45 8.67 -22.56
C ARG A 597 9.78 10.16 -22.59
N VAL A 598 10.52 10.65 -21.59
CA VAL A 598 10.92 12.07 -21.48
C VAL A 598 11.89 12.46 -22.59
N GLU A 599 12.92 11.65 -22.85
CA GLU A 599 13.89 11.89 -23.93
C GLU A 599 13.24 11.81 -25.30
N THR A 600 12.33 10.84 -25.49
CA THR A 600 11.54 10.70 -26.72
C THR A 600 10.68 11.94 -26.97
N LEU A 601 10.03 12.47 -25.92
CA LEU A 601 9.25 13.69 -26.01
C LEU A 601 10.12 14.94 -26.28
N ALA A 602 11.29 15.03 -25.66
CA ALA A 602 12.24 16.11 -25.92
C ALA A 602 12.72 16.08 -27.39
N SER A 603 13.13 14.91 -27.88
CA SER A 603 13.52 14.69 -29.28
C SER A 603 12.39 15.03 -30.27
N ARG A 604 11.16 14.61 -29.96
CA ARG A 604 9.96 14.98 -30.73
C ARG A 604 9.79 16.49 -30.82
N ARG A 605 9.90 17.22 -29.72
CA ARG A 605 9.71 18.69 -29.70
C ARG A 605 10.73 19.44 -30.54
N MET A 606 11.93 18.89 -30.68
CA MET A 606 12.97 19.45 -31.56
C MET A 606 12.72 19.16 -33.04
N SER A 607 12.05 18.04 -33.34
CA SER A 607 11.95 17.50 -34.71
C SER A 607 10.58 17.70 -35.36
N ILE A 608 9.53 17.90 -34.57
CA ILE A 608 8.14 17.94 -35.02
C ILE A 608 7.48 19.23 -34.51
N GLY A 609 6.88 19.99 -35.43
CA GLY A 609 6.25 21.27 -35.12
C GLY A 609 5.09 21.15 -34.14
N ALA A 610 4.87 22.20 -33.36
CA ALA A 610 3.82 22.27 -32.33
C ALA A 610 2.38 22.16 -32.89
N SER A 611 2.20 22.27 -34.21
CA SER A 611 0.92 22.03 -34.89
C SER A 611 0.47 20.57 -34.80
N VAL A 612 1.36 19.62 -34.54
CA VAL A 612 1.04 18.20 -34.33
C VAL A 612 0.92 17.91 -32.84
N SER A 613 -0.27 18.17 -32.28
CA SER A 613 -0.58 18.01 -30.85
C SER A 613 -0.60 16.55 -30.40
N LEU A 614 -0.33 16.33 -29.10
CA LEU A 614 -0.48 15.03 -28.43
C LEU A 614 -1.81 14.97 -27.67
N SER A 615 -2.52 13.85 -27.77
CA SER A 615 -3.89 13.72 -27.26
C SER A 615 -4.02 13.46 -25.75
N TYR A 616 -2.94 13.08 -25.07
CA TYR A 616 -2.95 12.68 -23.65
C TYR A 616 -2.19 13.68 -22.77
N ARG A 617 -2.69 13.93 -21.54
CA ARG A 617 -2.03 14.78 -20.52
C ARG A 617 -0.64 14.27 -20.17
N GLU A 618 -0.53 12.97 -19.99
CA GLU A 618 0.74 12.25 -20.01
C GLU A 618 0.85 11.56 -21.37
N PRO A 619 1.71 12.07 -22.27
CA PRO A 619 1.87 11.44 -23.58
C PRO A 619 2.28 9.97 -23.45
N LEU A 620 1.72 9.14 -24.31
CA LEU A 620 2.06 7.71 -24.40
C LEU A 620 3.26 7.52 -25.34
N LYS A 621 4.19 6.62 -24.99
CA LYS A 621 5.25 6.16 -25.90
C LYS A 621 4.86 4.77 -26.41
N LEU A 622 4.05 4.75 -27.47
CA LEU A 622 3.64 3.50 -28.11
C LEU A 622 4.80 2.95 -28.95
N VAL A 623 5.13 1.67 -28.75
CA VAL A 623 6.29 1.01 -29.39
C VAL A 623 5.90 -0.22 -30.21
N ARG A 624 4.64 -0.68 -30.12
CA ARG A 624 4.13 -1.81 -30.90
C ARG A 624 2.63 -1.71 -31.14
N GLY A 625 2.18 -2.28 -32.26
CA GLY A 625 0.78 -2.55 -32.54
C GLY A 625 0.53 -4.00 -32.95
N TRP A 626 -0.67 -4.50 -32.69
CA TRP A 626 -1.17 -5.78 -33.15
C TRP A 626 -2.69 -5.74 -33.30
N MET A 627 -3.18 -5.82 -34.55
CA MET A 627 -4.60 -5.64 -34.89
C MET A 627 -5.16 -4.36 -34.22
N GLN A 628 -6.21 -4.47 -33.40
CA GLN A 628 -6.83 -3.35 -32.67
C GLN A 628 -6.05 -2.87 -31.43
N TYR A 629 -4.89 -3.46 -31.11
CA TYR A 629 -4.15 -3.16 -29.89
C TYR A 629 -2.86 -2.39 -30.15
N LEU A 630 -2.55 -1.47 -29.25
CA LEU A 630 -1.28 -0.74 -29.17
C LEU A 630 -0.63 -1.02 -27.82
N PHE A 631 0.69 -1.07 -27.78
CA PHE A 631 1.47 -1.33 -26.57
C PHE A 631 2.47 -0.21 -26.32
N ASP A 632 2.54 0.26 -25.08
CA ASP A 632 3.59 1.18 -24.66
C ASP A 632 4.90 0.46 -24.32
N GLU A 633 5.94 1.22 -23.97
CA GLU A 633 7.26 0.71 -23.63
C GLU A 633 7.29 -0.20 -22.39
N ASN A 634 6.23 -0.21 -21.59
CA ASN A 634 6.07 -1.03 -20.41
C ASN A 634 5.19 -2.27 -20.69
N GLY A 635 4.71 -2.44 -21.92
CA GLY A 635 3.84 -3.54 -22.31
C GLY A 635 2.38 -3.34 -21.91
N ARG A 636 1.99 -2.15 -21.44
CA ARG A 636 0.58 -1.84 -21.20
C ARG A 636 -0.14 -1.83 -22.53
N ARG A 637 -1.26 -2.54 -22.55
CA ARG A 637 -2.12 -2.68 -23.73
C ARG A 637 -3.17 -1.57 -23.76
N TYR A 638 -3.33 -0.97 -24.93
CA TYR A 638 -4.32 0.03 -25.26
C TYR A 638 -5.18 -0.47 -26.42
N LEU A 639 -6.46 -0.10 -26.43
CA LEU A 639 -7.33 -0.29 -27.59
C LEU A 639 -7.14 0.92 -28.53
N ASP A 640 -6.75 0.68 -29.78
CA ASP A 640 -6.81 1.72 -30.80
C ASP A 640 -8.29 1.99 -31.09
N ALA A 641 -8.78 3.19 -30.79
CA ALA A 641 -10.16 3.59 -31.07
C ALA A 641 -10.27 4.51 -32.29
N TYR A 642 -9.14 4.82 -32.94
CA TYR A 642 -9.04 5.80 -34.01
C TYR A 642 -8.83 5.15 -35.38
N ASN A 643 -7.94 4.15 -35.47
CA ASN A 643 -7.58 3.51 -36.74
C ASN A 643 -8.17 2.10 -36.92
N ASN A 644 -9.24 1.74 -36.20
CA ASN A 644 -9.93 0.46 -36.37
C ASN A 644 -10.62 0.37 -37.74
N VAL A 645 -9.84 0.10 -38.78
CA VAL A 645 -10.33 -0.40 -40.06
C VAL A 645 -10.14 -1.92 -40.03
N PRO A 646 -11.23 -2.71 -40.03
CA PRO A 646 -11.17 -4.18 -40.01
C PRO A 646 -10.51 -4.76 -41.26
#